data_AF-A0A2S4W9D4-F1
#
_entry.id   AF-A0A2S4W9D4-F1
#
_cell.length_a   1.000
_cell.length_b   1.000
_cell.length_c   1.000
_cell.angle_alpha   90.00
_cell.angle_beta   90.00
_cell.angle_gamma   90.00
#
_symmetry.space_group_name_H-M   'P 1'
#
loop_
_entity.id
_entity.type
_entity.pdbx_description
1 polymer ?
#
loop_
_entity_poly.entity_id
_entity_poly.type
_entity_poly.pdbx_seq_one_letter_code
_entity_poly.pdbx_strand_id
1 'polypeptide(L)'
;MHFASTQSTLHSKMYYTILLIALLFIHSSQSVPVESIVNAEKVAATGETVLRGKPLNEVKMITPEFRQGIKTKYEKSDKAVFLFDQDGTVQPFQQVNDAIDQKRITAALKKLAADPRNEIWLVTARDVKSLEQNYGHIKNLNFAGYLGAQLSAKNIKEVNLPELGEEFKVLDQEASKVFSGNGIPFKVTKARYYLDYTIPKSGVDKKLYMQEGIPHDVIDTGKYHESLEKLKKMVQDDPAYEDYKVNDWDLGDHFRVVLKHKHDSKETISTALLNRDGKKPVDFGLSLGDMVIDEGMHRAMKLKNFDALLVQSDAEVKGLYPDGKSPLPGSWRTFASHRLSDHRDVIQLIEELAKTRRSTPRRDPLGIKALTKSGLERIKILLAKWKKSLRCISQQTTQPYLPFFIPSQSAIRSVTGTTITPFTTGKIVNQGKPLNEVLMVTPEMREGIQAKYADSDKAVILLGHDGTIKPLRGTNDLEDQKRINAALEKLAADPRNEIWLMLSPSKRLMATSTTSISPVIWGASSAKKNIHEIQLPEVGEEFKELKEDASKIFSANGIPFKVRKGRYFLDYKIPRWRKEWFPWGSVEEWPGRYVNNDEPYKKSLDELIKMVESNPAYKDYVVDHWEWSLSWDMRGERRVVLKHKYHDTETLSTALLDRDGKKPDFGLSLGSTDIDEGMHRAMRPKNLNALLVKSDDEVERLYSNSQPAPHKVWNTVASHRLSDHQDVFKLLEELADTRRSAPPPRVDPIGMKAPKKNGIERIKIFLGKLKESLGGKNRNYIFKARVKPDPTKTLLYIHPSQSVPMTETADAGKFSQQSLWGKPLNEVNMITPEIRQGIQVKYMDSKKAVFLLDNDGTIKPFYEENDSVDQGKINQALERLAADPLNEVWIITEKDVKDLEKTYGHIKNLNFAGHFGTQLSRRNIHKVQLPDTSKGFREMKQEAAKIFLESGISYRVKEGKYFINYTIPMWEKESSSWKLWPGRSVLNEEKYDKIVAELNKMVRDNPAYKDYVVGNFLIGKVYRIALTHKYFNKETLPTSLLTDEDREVDFGLSLGDMDSDEGMHRAMQSRGFNALLVKSDEEINQIYSTTTESNLEKGWDTFASHRFSNHKHAIKFLEELVGIAETTRTAGNKTPGLDHNGKNGPKNRGIGRIRILLGRLGKTFRILVK
;
A
#
# COMPACT_ATOMS: atom_id res chain seq x y z
N MET A 1 -2.91 56.61 41.05
CA MET A 1 -2.58 57.44 42.23
C MET A 1 -1.14 57.17 42.67
N HIS A 2 -0.57 58.10 43.44
CA HIS A 2 0.87 58.21 43.71
C HIS A 2 1.43 57.24 44.78
N PHE A 3 2.70 56.86 44.57
CA PHE A 3 3.84 56.78 45.52
C PHE A 3 3.73 56.18 46.95
N ALA A 4 4.82 55.48 47.28
CA ALA A 4 5.60 55.52 48.54
C ALA A 4 5.12 54.71 49.76
N SER A 5 5.98 54.23 50.67
CA SER A 5 7.47 54.17 50.70
C SER A 5 8.00 53.00 51.59
N THR A 6 9.32 52.80 51.52
CA THR A 6 10.20 51.73 52.03
C THR A 6 10.41 51.59 53.56
N GLN A 7 11.07 50.45 53.92
CA GLN A 7 11.83 50.09 55.14
C GLN A 7 11.09 49.18 56.15
N SER A 8 11.68 48.16 56.79
CA SER A 8 13.05 47.57 56.75
C SER A 8 12.96 46.02 56.65
N THR A 9 13.95 45.17 56.30
CA THR A 9 15.42 45.23 56.07
C THR A 9 16.39 44.99 57.25
N LEU A 10 16.33 43.81 57.91
CA LEU A 10 17.54 43.16 58.49
C LEU A 10 17.53 41.62 58.45
N HIS A 11 16.41 40.96 58.75
CA HIS A 11 16.33 39.49 58.86
C HIS A 11 16.49 38.71 57.53
N SER A 12 16.19 39.31 56.37
CA SER A 12 16.22 38.58 55.10
C SER A 12 17.64 38.25 54.60
N LYS A 13 18.64 39.10 54.88
CA LYS A 13 20.00 38.90 54.34
C LYS A 13 20.69 37.67 54.94
N MET A 14 20.55 37.42 56.24
CA MET A 14 21.03 36.16 56.85
C MET A 14 20.34 34.94 56.24
N TYR A 15 19.02 34.99 56.05
CA TYR A 15 18.26 33.88 55.48
C TYR A 15 18.71 33.54 54.05
N TYR A 16 18.92 34.55 53.19
CA TYR A 16 19.41 34.32 51.84
C TYR A 16 20.87 33.84 51.79
N THR A 17 21.75 34.30 52.67
CA THR A 17 23.14 33.80 52.72
C THR A 17 23.19 32.34 53.19
N ILE A 18 22.38 31.95 54.18
CA ILE A 18 22.27 30.56 54.63
C ILE A 18 21.65 29.68 53.53
N LEU A 19 20.64 30.17 52.81
CA LEU A 19 20.08 29.46 51.65
C LEU A 19 21.10 29.28 50.51
N LEU A 20 21.94 30.30 50.26
CA LEU A 20 22.96 30.23 49.20
C LEU A 20 24.05 29.20 49.55
N ILE A 21 24.50 29.16 50.81
CA ILE A 21 25.47 28.17 51.29
C ILE A 21 24.86 26.76 51.25
N ALA A 22 23.60 26.59 51.65
CA ALA A 22 22.90 25.31 51.57
C ALA A 22 22.71 24.84 50.11
N LEU A 23 22.39 25.75 49.18
CA LEU A 23 22.27 25.42 47.75
C LEU A 23 23.61 25.05 47.10
N LEU A 24 24.71 25.69 47.53
CA LEU A 24 26.06 25.34 47.08
C LEU A 24 26.53 23.97 47.61
N PHE A 25 26.13 23.57 48.83
CA PHE A 25 26.45 22.24 49.37
C PHE A 25 25.60 21.09 48.81
N ILE A 26 24.44 21.38 48.22
CA ILE A 26 23.56 20.35 47.61
C ILE A 26 24.00 19.99 46.18
N HIS A 27 24.97 20.71 45.58
CA HIS A 27 25.44 20.46 44.21
C HIS A 27 26.76 19.69 44.09
N SER A 28 27.36 19.19 45.18
CA SER A 28 28.66 18.50 45.16
C SER A 28 28.60 16.98 45.42
N SER A 29 27.51 16.30 45.07
CA SER A 29 27.38 14.85 45.28
C SER A 29 26.54 14.10 44.22
N GLN A 30 26.77 14.37 42.93
CA GLN A 30 26.53 13.38 41.88
C GLN A 30 27.71 13.33 40.90
N SER A 31 28.42 12.20 40.91
CA SER A 31 29.46 11.88 39.93
C SER A 31 28.82 11.55 38.59
N VAL A 32 28.80 12.53 37.67
CA VAL A 32 28.36 12.33 36.28
C VAL A 32 29.56 11.89 35.43
N PRO A 33 29.42 10.95 34.47
CA PRO A 33 30.51 10.56 33.58
C PRO A 33 31.08 11.75 32.79
N VAL A 34 32.42 11.82 32.74
CA VAL A 34 33.19 12.97 32.21
C VAL A 34 32.88 13.30 30.74
N GLU A 35 32.45 12.31 29.94
CA GLU A 35 32.05 12.49 28.54
C GLU A 35 30.87 13.46 28.33
N SER A 36 30.04 13.67 29.36
CA SER A 36 28.86 14.53 29.27
C SER A 36 29.18 16.03 29.32
N ILE A 37 30.30 16.42 29.95
CA ILE A 37 30.65 17.83 30.17
C ILE A 37 31.34 18.41 28.91
N VAL A 38 32.21 17.63 28.27
CA VAL A 38 32.97 18.02 27.06
C VAL A 38 32.04 18.42 25.90
N ASN A 39 30.85 17.80 25.81
CA ASN A 39 29.85 18.13 24.80
C ASN A 39 29.04 19.40 25.13
N ALA A 40 28.91 19.78 26.41
CA ALA A 40 28.16 20.98 26.80
C ALA A 40 28.93 22.27 26.51
N GLU A 41 30.25 22.29 26.76
CA GLU A 41 31.08 23.47 26.49
C GLU A 41 31.22 23.75 24.99
N LYS A 42 31.34 22.72 24.15
CA LYS A 42 31.34 22.85 22.67
C LYS A 42 30.05 23.51 22.14
N VAL A 43 28.89 23.23 22.76
CA VAL A 43 27.58 23.80 22.35
C VAL A 43 27.38 25.22 22.86
N ALA A 44 27.93 25.58 24.02
CA ALA A 44 27.88 26.95 24.53
C ALA A 44 28.69 27.94 23.68
N ALA A 45 29.75 27.48 23.01
CA ALA A 45 30.67 28.32 22.24
C ALA A 45 30.15 28.76 20.85
N THR A 46 29.18 28.07 20.25
CA THR A 46 28.75 28.30 18.85
C THR A 46 27.44 29.08 18.68
N GLY A 47 26.64 29.23 19.75
CA GLY A 47 25.36 29.94 19.70
C GLY A 47 24.26 29.25 18.87
N GLU A 48 24.45 28.01 18.44
CA GLU A 48 23.46 27.27 17.65
C GLU A 48 22.25 26.87 18.50
N THR A 49 21.06 27.35 18.12
CA THR A 49 19.81 26.83 18.66
C THR A 49 19.62 25.38 18.22
N VAL A 50 19.73 24.44 19.16
CA VAL A 50 19.53 22.99 18.91
C VAL A 50 18.07 22.71 18.51
N LEU A 51 17.77 22.77 17.21
CA LEU A 51 16.51 22.32 16.65
C LEU A 51 16.35 20.82 16.90
N ARG A 52 15.29 20.43 17.61
CA ARG A 52 14.87 19.03 17.80
C ARG A 52 13.63 18.76 16.94
N GLY A 53 13.70 17.77 16.07
CA GLY A 53 12.54 17.31 15.30
C GLY A 53 11.41 16.79 16.20
N LYS A 54 10.16 16.88 15.73
CA LYS A 54 8.97 16.42 16.44
C LYS A 54 8.65 14.96 16.09
N PRO A 55 8.04 14.19 17.00
CA PRO A 55 7.34 12.96 16.64
C PRO A 55 6.30 13.21 15.52
N LEU A 56 6.20 12.29 14.55
CA LEU A 56 5.35 12.41 13.35
C LEU A 56 3.85 12.64 13.68
N ASN A 57 3.36 12.01 14.75
CA ASN A 57 2.01 12.18 15.31
C ASN A 57 1.73 13.59 15.89
N GLU A 58 2.76 14.33 16.31
CA GLU A 58 2.59 15.73 16.74
C GLU A 58 2.50 16.70 15.56
N VAL A 59 2.83 16.23 14.35
CA VAL A 59 2.76 17.01 13.12
C VAL A 59 1.37 16.86 12.52
N LYS A 60 0.68 18.00 12.38
CA LYS A 60 -0.71 18.07 11.91
C LYS A 60 -0.76 18.06 10.39
N MET A 61 -1.85 17.54 9.83
CA MET A 61 -2.19 17.78 8.42
C MET A 61 -2.25 19.28 8.12
N ILE A 62 -1.89 19.66 6.90
CA ILE A 62 -1.99 21.04 6.43
C ILE A 62 -3.45 21.51 6.46
N THR A 63 -3.70 22.74 6.91
CA THR A 63 -5.04 23.35 6.86
C THR A 63 -5.14 24.34 5.69
N PRO A 64 -6.36 24.68 5.22
CA PRO A 64 -6.54 25.68 4.17
C PRO A 64 -5.88 27.03 4.50
N GLU A 65 -5.90 27.43 5.77
CA GLU A 65 -5.29 28.67 6.26
C GLU A 65 -3.76 28.59 6.17
N PHE A 66 -3.15 27.45 6.55
CA PHE A 66 -1.71 27.27 6.43
C PHE A 66 -1.27 27.24 4.96
N ARG A 67 -2.01 26.52 4.09
CA ARG A 67 -1.78 26.49 2.64
C ARG A 67 -1.87 27.88 2.01
N GLN A 68 -2.88 28.68 2.39
CA GLN A 68 -2.99 30.07 1.96
C GLN A 68 -1.88 30.96 2.55
N GLY A 69 -1.38 30.64 3.75
CA GLY A 69 -0.19 31.23 4.35
C GLY A 69 1.06 31.02 3.50
N ILE A 70 1.36 29.78 3.09
CA ILE A 70 2.49 29.46 2.18
C ILE A 70 2.36 30.27 0.89
N LYS A 71 1.17 30.26 0.25
CA LYS A 71 0.90 31.03 -0.98
C LYS A 71 1.14 32.52 -0.79
N THR A 72 0.72 33.09 0.35
CA THR A 72 0.91 34.51 0.66
C THR A 72 2.38 34.88 0.91
N LYS A 73 3.16 34.01 1.55
CA LYS A 73 4.62 34.18 1.68
C LYS A 73 5.29 34.14 0.30
N TYR A 74 4.95 33.13 -0.49
CA TYR A 74 5.44 32.96 -1.86
C TYR A 74 5.08 34.16 -2.76
N GLU A 75 3.84 34.66 -2.69
CA GLU A 75 3.35 35.81 -3.47
C GLU A 75 4.17 37.09 -3.25
N LYS A 76 4.63 37.29 -2.01
CA LYS A 76 5.39 38.45 -1.53
C LYS A 76 6.91 38.30 -1.64
N SER A 77 7.41 37.07 -1.78
CA SER A 77 8.83 36.79 -1.90
C SER A 77 9.45 37.43 -3.15
N ASP A 78 10.75 37.69 -3.11
CA ASP A 78 11.58 38.14 -4.22
C ASP A 78 12.45 37.01 -4.80
N LYS A 79 12.79 35.98 -4.00
CA LYS A 79 13.62 34.83 -4.39
C LYS A 79 13.22 33.57 -3.61
N ALA A 80 12.60 32.63 -4.32
CA ALA A 80 12.06 31.39 -3.77
C ALA A 80 12.96 30.19 -4.11
N VAL A 81 13.22 29.31 -3.12
CA VAL A 81 13.88 28.01 -3.33
C VAL A 81 12.91 26.87 -2.99
N PHE A 82 12.83 25.89 -3.88
CA PHE A 82 12.00 24.70 -3.73
C PHE A 82 12.88 23.45 -3.76
N LEU A 83 12.77 22.60 -2.75
CA LEU A 83 13.47 21.31 -2.67
C LEU A 83 12.41 20.20 -2.60
N PHE A 84 12.26 19.45 -3.68
CA PHE A 84 11.25 18.38 -3.77
C PHE A 84 11.95 17.04 -3.92
N ASP A 85 11.58 16.06 -3.11
CA ASP A 85 11.92 14.66 -3.40
C ASP A 85 11.14 14.12 -4.62
N GLN A 86 11.59 12.97 -5.16
CA GLN A 86 10.90 12.23 -6.22
C GLN A 86 9.82 11.25 -5.71
N ASP A 87 10.23 10.12 -5.13
CA ASP A 87 9.40 8.93 -4.89
C ASP A 87 8.57 9.07 -3.63
N GLY A 88 7.25 8.88 -3.69
CA GLY A 88 6.33 9.18 -2.59
C GLY A 88 5.98 10.68 -2.49
N THR A 89 6.81 11.57 -3.05
CA THR A 89 6.60 13.02 -3.01
C THR A 89 5.92 13.59 -4.25
N VAL A 90 6.55 13.56 -5.43
CA VAL A 90 5.95 14.06 -6.70
C VAL A 90 5.46 12.95 -7.63
N GLN A 91 5.67 11.71 -7.23
CA GLN A 91 5.09 10.48 -7.81
C GLN A 91 4.84 9.47 -6.67
N PRO A 92 3.97 8.46 -6.82
CA PRO A 92 3.73 7.49 -5.74
C PRO A 92 4.98 6.65 -5.43
N PHE A 93 5.11 6.19 -4.19
CA PHE A 93 6.31 5.47 -3.73
C PHE A 93 6.61 4.21 -4.56
N GLN A 94 7.86 4.11 -5.05
CA GLN A 94 8.36 3.05 -5.94
C GLN A 94 7.57 2.85 -7.26
N GLN A 95 6.73 3.81 -7.62
CA GLN A 95 5.86 3.73 -8.80
C GLN A 95 6.06 4.95 -9.72
N VAL A 96 5.63 4.82 -10.97
CA VAL A 96 5.50 5.98 -11.87
C VAL A 96 4.12 6.61 -11.70
N ASN A 97 4.03 7.92 -11.91
CA ASN A 97 2.74 8.59 -12.00
C ASN A 97 1.85 7.96 -13.10
N ASP A 98 0.54 7.93 -12.84
CA ASP A 98 -0.43 7.79 -13.91
C ASP A 98 -0.35 9.01 -14.87
N ALA A 99 -0.93 8.90 -16.07
CA ALA A 99 -0.81 9.96 -17.08
C ALA A 99 -1.47 11.28 -16.65
N ILE A 100 -2.47 11.25 -15.76
CA ILE A 100 -3.15 12.45 -15.27
C ILE A 100 -2.24 13.19 -14.29
N ASP A 101 -1.75 12.49 -13.27
CA ASP A 101 -0.84 13.07 -12.28
C ASP A 101 0.50 13.49 -12.93
N GLN A 102 1.04 12.72 -13.88
CA GLN A 102 2.27 13.08 -14.59
C GLN A 102 2.10 14.36 -15.41
N LYS A 103 0.99 14.50 -16.14
CA LYS A 103 0.67 15.71 -16.91
C LYS A 103 0.46 16.93 -16.01
N ARG A 104 -0.23 16.74 -14.87
CA ARG A 104 -0.46 17.78 -13.85
C ARG A 104 0.85 18.29 -13.24
N ILE A 105 1.70 17.40 -12.71
CA ILE A 105 2.96 17.80 -12.10
C ILE A 105 3.91 18.44 -13.11
N THR A 106 3.98 17.90 -14.33
CA THR A 106 4.80 18.43 -15.42
C THR A 106 4.36 19.85 -15.79
N ALA A 107 3.06 20.09 -15.93
CA ALA A 107 2.52 21.42 -16.21
C ALA A 107 2.76 22.41 -15.06
N ALA A 108 2.59 21.95 -13.81
CA ALA A 108 2.79 22.77 -12.61
C ALA A 108 4.27 23.16 -12.43
N LEU A 109 5.20 22.20 -12.50
CA LEU A 109 6.64 22.43 -12.45
C LEU A 109 7.12 23.33 -13.60
N LYS A 110 6.67 23.07 -14.83
CA LYS A 110 7.00 23.91 -16.01
C LYS A 110 6.56 25.35 -15.85
N LYS A 111 5.39 25.59 -15.23
CA LYS A 111 4.89 26.94 -14.96
C LYS A 111 5.60 27.59 -13.77
N LEU A 112 5.95 26.82 -12.73
CA LEU A 112 6.68 27.33 -11.57
C LEU A 112 8.13 27.67 -11.92
N ALA A 113 8.80 26.85 -12.76
CA ALA A 113 10.17 27.09 -13.25
C ALA A 113 10.26 28.23 -14.30
N ALA A 114 9.13 28.65 -14.88
CA ALA A 114 9.08 29.79 -15.77
C ALA A 114 9.25 31.15 -15.06
N ASP A 115 9.05 31.24 -13.74
CA ASP A 115 9.35 32.45 -12.96
C ASP A 115 10.84 32.47 -12.60
N PRO A 116 11.65 33.43 -13.09
CA PRO A 116 13.10 33.48 -12.85
C PRO A 116 13.47 33.81 -11.40
N ARG A 117 12.49 34.15 -10.55
CA ARG A 117 12.67 34.29 -9.10
C ARG A 117 12.59 32.95 -8.36
N ASN A 118 12.20 31.88 -9.05
CA ASN A 118 12.14 30.54 -8.49
C ASN A 118 13.42 29.78 -8.84
N GLU A 119 13.90 29.01 -7.88
CA GLU A 119 14.88 27.98 -8.11
C GLU A 119 14.36 26.67 -7.54
N ILE A 120 14.11 25.72 -8.43
CA ILE A 120 13.48 24.44 -8.09
C ILE A 120 14.52 23.34 -8.30
N TRP A 121 14.65 22.49 -7.29
CA TRP A 121 15.49 21.31 -7.29
C TRP A 121 14.64 20.08 -7.00
N LEU A 122 14.72 19.08 -7.87
CA LEU A 122 14.30 17.72 -7.56
C LEU A 122 15.52 16.95 -7.04
N VAL A 123 15.40 16.35 -5.85
CA VAL A 123 16.50 15.68 -5.13
C VAL A 123 16.10 14.24 -4.80
N THR A 124 16.65 13.27 -5.52
CA THR A 124 16.30 11.84 -5.39
C THR A 124 17.42 11.01 -4.76
N ALA A 125 17.08 9.85 -4.21
CA ALA A 125 18.05 8.83 -3.80
C ALA A 125 18.62 8.02 -4.99
N ARG A 126 17.97 8.07 -6.17
CA ARG A 126 18.35 7.33 -7.39
C ARG A 126 19.44 8.05 -8.22
N ASP A 127 19.91 7.42 -9.29
CA ASP A 127 20.71 8.10 -10.34
C ASP A 127 19.89 9.28 -10.91
N VAL A 128 20.51 10.46 -11.02
CA VAL A 128 19.90 11.69 -11.54
C VAL A 128 19.25 11.52 -12.92
N LYS A 129 19.67 10.52 -13.70
CA LYS A 129 19.02 10.14 -14.96
C LYS A 129 17.53 9.84 -14.82
N SER A 130 17.04 9.32 -13.68
CA SER A 130 15.60 9.09 -13.48
C SER A 130 14.80 10.39 -13.49
N LEU A 131 15.36 11.46 -12.95
CA LEU A 131 14.78 12.80 -13.00
C LEU A 131 14.91 13.41 -14.39
N GLU A 132 16.06 13.24 -15.05
CA GLU A 132 16.27 13.77 -16.40
C GLU A 132 15.35 13.14 -17.45
N GLN A 133 15.02 11.86 -17.33
CA GLN A 133 14.08 11.17 -18.20
C GLN A 133 12.66 11.72 -18.04
N ASN A 134 12.18 11.87 -16.81
CA ASN A 134 10.80 12.28 -16.53
C ASN A 134 10.58 13.81 -16.65
N TYR A 135 11.60 14.62 -16.33
CA TYR A 135 11.46 16.07 -16.15
C TYR A 135 12.54 16.91 -16.85
N GLY A 136 13.57 16.30 -17.45
CA GLY A 136 14.70 17.02 -18.07
C GLY A 136 14.34 17.84 -19.32
N HIS A 137 13.11 17.73 -19.82
CA HIS A 137 12.56 18.59 -20.86
C HIS A 137 12.03 19.94 -20.31
N ILE A 138 11.91 20.09 -18.99
CA ILE A 138 11.46 21.32 -18.31
C ILE A 138 12.66 22.26 -18.12
N LYS A 139 12.61 23.43 -18.77
CA LYS A 139 13.63 24.47 -18.62
C LYS A 139 13.60 25.10 -17.21
N ASN A 140 14.77 25.50 -16.72
CA ASN A 140 15.01 26.12 -15.40
C ASN A 140 14.73 25.22 -14.17
N LEU A 141 14.51 23.92 -14.39
CA LEU A 141 14.46 22.92 -13.32
C LEU A 141 15.86 22.35 -13.11
N ASN A 142 16.23 22.08 -11.86
CA ASN A 142 17.52 21.49 -11.50
C ASN A 142 17.29 20.13 -10.83
N PHE A 143 18.27 19.24 -10.98
CA PHE A 143 18.18 17.84 -10.56
C PHE A 143 19.44 17.44 -9.80
N ALA A 144 19.25 16.66 -8.74
CA ALA A 144 20.33 15.99 -8.04
C ALA A 144 19.94 14.54 -7.69
N GLY A 145 20.78 13.59 -8.09
CA GLY A 145 20.70 12.18 -7.74
C GLY A 145 21.59 11.83 -6.55
N TYR A 146 21.52 10.57 -6.13
CA TYR A 146 22.26 9.98 -5.00
C TYR A 146 22.27 10.92 -3.78
N LEU A 147 21.08 11.22 -3.27
CA LEU A 147 20.86 12.06 -2.08
C LEU A 147 21.44 13.49 -2.19
N GLY A 148 21.68 13.98 -3.41
CA GLY A 148 22.29 15.30 -3.64
C GLY A 148 23.76 15.27 -4.06
N ALA A 149 24.41 14.10 -4.04
CA ALA A 149 25.83 13.95 -4.38
C ALA A 149 26.11 14.05 -5.91
N GLN A 150 25.11 13.79 -6.75
CA GLN A 150 25.25 13.76 -8.22
C GLN A 150 24.40 14.87 -8.85
N LEU A 151 25.03 15.97 -9.28
CA LEU A 151 24.36 17.07 -9.97
C LEU A 151 24.16 16.74 -11.46
N SER A 152 22.99 17.06 -12.02
CA SER A 152 22.76 16.94 -13.47
C SER A 152 23.53 18.00 -14.27
N ALA A 153 24.08 17.60 -15.42
CA ALA A 153 24.67 18.51 -16.39
C ALA A 153 23.66 19.45 -17.07
N LYS A 154 22.34 19.22 -16.88
CA LYS A 154 21.25 20.09 -17.35
C LYS A 154 20.91 21.22 -16.37
N ASN A 155 21.52 21.24 -15.18
CA ASN A 155 21.30 22.26 -14.17
C ASN A 155 21.74 23.64 -14.69
N ILE A 156 20.91 24.65 -14.44
CA ILE A 156 21.19 26.06 -14.81
C ILE A 156 21.77 26.80 -13.59
N LYS A 157 21.87 26.12 -12.45
CA LYS A 157 22.32 26.65 -11.17
C LYS A 157 23.43 25.77 -10.63
N GLU A 158 24.60 26.38 -10.47
CA GLU A 158 25.73 25.77 -9.80
C GLU A 158 25.50 25.80 -8.28
N VAL A 159 25.99 24.76 -7.62
CA VAL A 159 26.05 24.64 -6.17
C VAL A 159 27.38 24.01 -5.79
N ASN A 160 28.14 24.71 -4.95
CA ASN A 160 29.39 24.20 -4.42
C ASN A 160 29.07 23.22 -3.29
N LEU A 161 29.23 21.94 -3.58
CA LEU A 161 29.15 20.88 -2.59
C LEU A 161 30.53 20.73 -1.91
N PRO A 162 30.59 20.30 -0.64
CA PRO A 162 31.85 19.90 -0.02
C PRO A 162 32.64 18.90 -0.89
N GLU A 163 33.95 19.04 -0.91
CA GLU A 163 34.87 18.01 -1.40
C GLU A 163 35.46 17.28 -0.18
N LEU A 164 35.71 15.98 -0.32
CA LEU A 164 36.44 15.22 0.70
C LEU A 164 37.95 15.35 0.45
N GLY A 165 38.73 15.35 1.52
CA GLY A 165 40.18 15.53 1.47
C GLY A 165 40.94 14.23 1.21
N GLU A 166 42.21 14.21 1.63
CA GLU A 166 43.05 13.02 1.49
C GLU A 166 42.57 11.86 2.36
N GLU A 167 41.83 12.12 3.45
CA GLU A 167 41.29 11.08 4.35
C GLU A 167 40.37 10.10 3.61
N PHE A 168 39.61 10.57 2.61
CA PHE A 168 38.75 9.69 1.80
C PHE A 168 39.57 8.74 0.90
N LYS A 169 40.71 9.21 0.39
CA LYS A 169 41.62 8.39 -0.43
C LYS A 169 42.40 7.39 0.43
N VAL A 170 42.82 7.81 1.63
CA VAL A 170 43.48 6.92 2.60
C VAL A 170 42.49 5.85 3.07
N LEU A 171 41.24 6.21 3.39
CA LEU A 171 40.20 5.25 3.78
C LEU A 171 39.93 4.20 2.68
N ASP A 172 39.84 4.63 1.41
CA ASP A 172 39.73 3.73 0.26
C ASP A 172 40.92 2.78 0.12
N GLN A 173 42.14 3.26 0.34
CA GLN A 173 43.34 2.43 0.33
C GLN A 173 43.37 1.43 1.50
N GLU A 174 43.07 1.87 2.72
CA GLU A 174 43.07 1.00 3.90
C GLU A 174 41.94 -0.04 3.85
N ALA A 175 40.73 0.35 3.46
CA ALA A 175 39.64 -0.61 3.25
C ALA A 175 39.97 -1.63 2.14
N SER A 176 40.60 -1.17 1.04
CA SER A 176 41.11 -2.06 -0.01
C SER A 176 42.20 -3.00 0.50
N LYS A 177 43.12 -2.55 1.36
CA LYS A 177 44.14 -3.40 2.02
C LYS A 177 43.52 -4.42 2.97
N VAL A 178 42.47 -4.05 3.71
CA VAL A 178 41.77 -4.95 4.63
C VAL A 178 41.17 -6.15 3.88
N PHE A 179 40.50 -5.94 2.75
CA PHE A 179 39.96 -7.04 1.95
C PHE A 179 41.05 -7.78 1.16
N SER A 180 41.92 -7.07 0.43
CA SER A 180 42.97 -7.71 -0.39
C SER A 180 44.02 -8.46 0.43
N GLY A 181 44.37 -7.98 1.62
CA GLY A 181 45.30 -8.64 2.54
C GLY A 181 44.79 -10.00 3.04
N ASN A 182 43.48 -10.21 3.05
CA ASN A 182 42.85 -11.51 3.32
C ASN A 182 42.53 -12.32 2.05
N GLY A 183 43.02 -11.89 0.88
CA GLY A 183 42.83 -12.56 -0.41
C GLY A 183 41.41 -12.42 -0.97
N ILE A 184 40.65 -11.42 -0.53
CA ILE A 184 39.25 -11.23 -0.92
C ILE A 184 39.20 -10.38 -2.19
N PRO A 185 38.72 -10.90 -3.33
CA PRO A 185 38.44 -10.09 -4.50
C PRO A 185 37.23 -9.17 -4.23
N PHE A 186 37.33 -7.92 -4.67
CA PHE A 186 36.25 -6.94 -4.58
C PHE A 186 36.24 -6.02 -5.79
N LYS A 187 35.06 -5.47 -6.08
CA LYS A 187 34.88 -4.31 -6.98
C LYS A 187 34.46 -3.12 -6.14
N VAL A 188 35.21 -2.01 -6.22
CA VAL A 188 34.83 -0.76 -5.54
C VAL A 188 34.21 0.23 -6.53
N THR A 189 33.00 0.70 -6.22
CA THR A 189 32.39 1.85 -6.89
C THR A 189 32.60 3.08 -6.01
N LYS A 190 33.27 4.10 -6.54
CA LYS A 190 33.57 5.34 -5.81
C LYS A 190 32.60 6.43 -6.23
N ALA A 191 31.89 7.00 -5.27
CA ALA A 191 31.05 8.18 -5.44
C ALA A 191 31.62 9.34 -4.62
N ARG A 192 31.06 10.54 -4.79
CA ARG A 192 31.52 11.78 -4.13
C ARG A 192 31.62 11.68 -2.60
N TYR A 193 30.76 10.89 -1.96
CA TYR A 193 30.68 10.77 -0.50
C TYR A 193 30.58 9.33 0.03
N TYR A 194 30.73 8.32 -0.84
CA TYR A 194 30.72 6.93 -0.41
C TYR A 194 31.62 6.05 -1.28
N LEU A 195 32.11 4.97 -0.68
CA LEU A 195 32.81 3.86 -1.34
C LEU A 195 31.94 2.61 -1.19
N ASP A 196 31.67 1.91 -2.28
CA ASP A 196 30.75 0.76 -2.32
C ASP A 196 31.49 -0.48 -2.84
N TYR A 197 31.86 -1.36 -1.91
CA TYR A 197 32.61 -2.58 -2.15
C TYR A 197 31.65 -3.75 -2.37
N THR A 198 31.65 -4.27 -3.59
CA THR A 198 30.95 -5.49 -3.99
C THR A 198 31.90 -6.68 -3.94
N ILE A 199 31.58 -7.70 -3.15
CA ILE A 199 32.45 -8.84 -2.81
C ILE A 199 31.72 -10.15 -3.20
N PRO A 200 32.08 -10.79 -4.33
CA PRO A 200 31.30 -11.88 -4.93
C PRO A 200 31.50 -13.23 -4.22
N LYS A 201 30.43 -13.87 -3.71
CA LYS A 201 30.57 -15.03 -2.81
C LYS A 201 31.15 -16.28 -3.48
N SER A 202 30.71 -16.60 -4.70
CA SER A 202 31.37 -17.52 -5.64
C SER A 202 30.60 -17.63 -6.95
N GLY A 203 31.30 -17.87 -8.06
CA GLY A 203 30.79 -18.54 -9.27
C GLY A 203 29.67 -17.90 -10.11
N VAL A 204 28.91 -16.94 -9.58
CA VAL A 204 27.76 -16.33 -10.24
C VAL A 204 28.20 -15.11 -11.05
N ASP A 205 27.89 -15.15 -12.35
CA ASP A 205 28.25 -14.19 -13.41
C ASP A 205 29.75 -14.02 -13.75
N LYS A 206 30.36 -15.11 -14.24
CA LYS A 206 31.67 -15.08 -14.93
C LYS A 206 31.79 -14.00 -16.02
N LYS A 207 30.68 -13.56 -16.64
CA LYS A 207 30.74 -12.70 -17.83
C LYS A 207 31.03 -11.24 -17.48
N LEU A 208 30.52 -10.78 -16.34
CA LEU A 208 30.72 -9.41 -15.86
C LEU A 208 32.15 -9.21 -15.30
N TYR A 209 32.67 -10.18 -14.54
CA TYR A 209 33.95 -10.04 -13.83
C TYR A 209 35.18 -10.45 -14.65
N MET A 210 35.04 -11.35 -15.65
CA MET A 210 36.12 -11.62 -16.61
C MET A 210 36.48 -10.41 -17.48
N GLN A 211 35.57 -9.45 -17.66
CA GLN A 211 35.84 -8.21 -18.40
C GLN A 211 36.73 -7.23 -17.61
N GLU A 212 36.82 -7.38 -16.29
CA GLU A 212 37.58 -6.50 -15.38
C GLU A 212 38.82 -7.18 -14.76
N GLY A 213 39.12 -8.43 -15.15
CA GLY A 213 40.39 -9.09 -14.82
C GLY A 213 40.55 -9.60 -13.38
N ILE A 214 39.47 -9.68 -12.60
CA ILE A 214 39.51 -10.07 -11.19
C ILE A 214 39.57 -11.61 -11.05
N PRO A 215 40.53 -12.20 -10.29
CA PRO A 215 40.62 -13.65 -10.08
C PRO A 215 39.37 -14.25 -9.41
N HIS A 216 39.02 -15.47 -9.82
CA HIS A 216 37.80 -16.19 -9.41
C HIS A 216 38.11 -17.33 -8.43
N ASP A 217 38.45 -16.99 -7.19
CA ASP A 217 38.42 -17.94 -6.08
C ASP A 217 37.04 -17.93 -5.38
N VAL A 218 36.70 -19.02 -4.70
CA VAL A 218 35.56 -19.04 -3.77
C VAL A 218 35.95 -18.20 -2.56
N ILE A 219 35.17 -17.15 -2.25
CA ILE A 219 35.49 -16.30 -1.11
C ILE A 219 35.24 -17.08 0.17
N ASP A 220 36.30 -17.20 0.97
CA ASP A 220 36.22 -17.63 2.35
C ASP A 220 35.33 -16.63 3.12
N THR A 221 34.10 -17.07 3.42
CA THR A 221 33.13 -16.24 4.11
C THR A 221 33.55 -15.94 5.55
N GLY A 222 34.41 -16.75 6.17
CA GLY A 222 35.03 -16.44 7.45
C GLY A 222 35.95 -15.23 7.34
N LYS A 223 36.87 -15.25 6.36
CA LYS A 223 37.76 -14.10 6.08
C LYS A 223 37.00 -12.83 5.71
N TYR A 224 35.86 -12.93 5.01
CA TYR A 224 35.00 -11.77 4.77
C TYR A 224 34.53 -11.13 6.07
N HIS A 225 33.97 -11.91 7.01
CA HIS A 225 33.50 -11.36 8.28
C HIS A 225 34.65 -10.82 9.14
N GLU A 226 35.81 -11.48 9.16
CA GLU A 226 37.02 -10.97 9.80
C GLU A 226 37.45 -9.60 9.23
N SER A 227 37.46 -9.48 7.90
CA SER A 227 37.81 -8.24 7.20
C SER A 227 36.79 -7.13 7.47
N LEU A 228 35.50 -7.47 7.49
CA LEU A 228 34.41 -6.53 7.79
C LEU A 228 34.51 -5.99 9.23
N GLU A 229 34.74 -6.85 10.22
CA GLU A 229 34.87 -6.42 11.62
C GLU A 229 36.17 -5.63 11.85
N LYS A 230 37.26 -6.01 11.17
CA LYS A 230 38.49 -5.20 11.13
C LYS A 230 38.26 -3.80 10.54
N LEU A 231 37.50 -3.70 9.45
CA LEU A 231 37.14 -2.42 8.81
C LEU A 231 36.22 -1.58 9.72
N LYS A 232 35.20 -2.18 10.33
CA LYS A 232 34.32 -1.51 11.30
C LYS A 232 35.11 -0.95 12.48
N LYS A 233 36.02 -1.74 13.05
CA LYS A 233 36.89 -1.31 14.13
C LYS A 233 37.82 -0.18 13.71
N MET A 234 38.45 -0.27 12.54
CA MET A 234 39.31 0.80 12.00
C MET A 234 38.57 2.14 11.86
N VAL A 235 37.32 2.11 11.35
CA VAL A 235 36.48 3.31 11.21
C VAL A 235 35.96 3.84 12.55
N GLN A 236 35.81 2.97 13.56
CA GLN A 236 35.34 3.36 14.89
C GLN A 236 36.46 3.90 15.80
N ASP A 237 37.67 3.34 15.71
CA ASP A 237 38.78 3.63 16.63
C ASP A 237 39.62 4.86 16.18
N ASP A 238 39.64 5.20 14.88
CA ASP A 238 40.42 6.32 14.34
C ASP A 238 39.57 7.62 14.24
N PRO A 239 39.92 8.70 14.96
CA PRO A 239 39.22 9.98 14.88
C PRO A 239 39.19 10.60 13.47
N ALA A 240 40.13 10.25 12.58
CA ALA A 240 40.10 10.70 11.18
C ALA A 240 38.88 10.17 10.41
N TYR A 241 38.21 9.13 10.92
CA TYR A 241 37.04 8.52 10.32
C TYR A 241 35.73 8.76 11.11
N GLU A 242 35.70 9.69 12.08
CA GLU A 242 34.51 9.94 12.94
C GLU A 242 33.22 10.27 12.15
N ASP A 243 33.38 10.82 10.95
CA ASP A 243 32.30 11.21 10.03
C ASP A 243 31.85 10.10 9.08
N TYR A 244 32.47 8.91 9.13
CA TYR A 244 32.16 7.77 8.26
C TYR A 244 31.35 6.69 8.98
N LYS A 245 30.57 5.94 8.21
CA LYS A 245 29.82 4.77 8.68
C LYS A 245 30.00 3.60 7.74
N VAL A 246 30.28 2.42 8.29
CA VAL A 246 30.26 1.14 7.58
C VAL A 246 28.84 0.59 7.61
N ASN A 247 28.25 0.33 6.45
CA ASN A 247 27.03 -0.46 6.32
C ASN A 247 27.34 -1.70 5.50
N ASP A 248 26.79 -2.86 5.87
CA ASP A 248 26.99 -4.11 5.14
C ASP A 248 25.67 -4.84 4.88
N TRP A 249 25.63 -5.55 3.75
CA TRP A 249 24.49 -6.36 3.33
C TRP A 249 24.96 -7.67 2.72
N ASP A 250 24.29 -8.75 3.12
CA ASP A 250 24.31 -10.03 2.41
C ASP A 250 23.18 -10.03 1.37
N LEU A 251 23.55 -10.04 0.08
CA LEU A 251 22.60 -10.03 -1.03
C LEU A 251 22.47 -11.42 -1.69
N GLY A 252 23.00 -12.47 -1.06
CA GLY A 252 22.90 -13.86 -1.48
C GLY A 252 24.02 -14.31 -2.42
N ASP A 253 24.23 -13.62 -3.54
CA ASP A 253 25.29 -13.91 -4.53
C ASP A 253 26.57 -13.09 -4.31
N HIS A 254 26.45 -11.91 -3.68
CA HIS A 254 27.56 -11.08 -3.21
C HIS A 254 27.28 -10.50 -1.83
N PHE A 255 28.34 -10.09 -1.14
CA PHE A 255 28.26 -9.11 -0.06
C PHE A 255 28.45 -7.70 -0.64
N ARG A 256 27.86 -6.71 0.02
CA ARG A 256 28.02 -5.30 -0.30
C ARG A 256 28.39 -4.54 0.97
N VAL A 257 29.50 -3.82 0.96
CA VAL A 257 30.00 -3.02 2.09
C VAL A 257 30.16 -1.57 1.64
N VAL A 258 29.39 -0.66 2.25
CA VAL A 258 29.39 0.77 1.91
C VAL A 258 29.98 1.59 3.05
N LEU A 259 31.09 2.28 2.77
CA LEU A 259 31.67 3.33 3.60
C LEU A 259 31.04 4.66 3.20
N LYS A 260 30.26 5.26 4.09
CA LYS A 260 29.45 6.45 3.81
C LYS A 260 29.85 7.62 4.71
N HIS A 261 30.24 8.75 4.12
CA HIS A 261 30.54 9.99 4.84
C HIS A 261 29.25 10.72 5.27
N LYS A 262 29.30 11.56 6.32
CA LYS A 262 28.17 12.40 6.78
C LYS A 262 27.57 13.27 5.68
N HIS A 263 28.36 13.63 4.66
CA HIS A 263 27.90 14.46 3.55
C HIS A 263 27.05 13.70 2.51
N ASP A 264 26.94 12.38 2.56
CA ASP A 264 26.02 11.59 1.72
C ASP A 264 24.56 11.70 2.23
N SER A 265 24.02 12.92 2.16
CA SER A 265 22.75 13.32 2.75
C SER A 265 22.13 14.46 1.95
N LYS A 266 20.80 14.45 1.82
CA LYS A 266 20.05 15.57 1.21
C LYS A 266 20.23 16.87 1.98
N GLU A 267 20.67 16.83 3.24
CA GLU A 267 21.06 18.02 4.01
C GLU A 267 22.22 18.80 3.38
N THR A 268 23.19 18.09 2.78
CA THR A 268 24.41 18.70 2.23
C THR A 268 24.08 19.67 1.09
N ILE A 269 23.34 19.20 0.09
CA ILE A 269 22.91 20.04 -1.03
C ILE A 269 21.93 21.14 -0.57
N SER A 270 21.02 20.81 0.35
CA SER A 270 20.05 21.78 0.90
C SER A 270 20.75 22.94 1.61
N THR A 271 21.74 22.63 2.44
CA THR A 271 22.52 23.61 3.20
C THR A 271 23.39 24.45 2.26
N ALA A 272 24.05 23.84 1.26
CA ALA A 272 24.80 24.56 0.26
C ALA A 272 23.92 25.53 -0.57
N LEU A 273 22.74 25.11 -1.00
CA LEU A 273 21.79 25.94 -1.76
C LEU A 273 21.22 27.12 -0.94
N LEU A 274 21.03 26.93 0.36
CA LEU A 274 20.50 27.94 1.29
C LEU A 274 21.57 28.86 1.89
N ASN A 275 22.84 28.46 1.91
CA ASN A 275 23.96 29.25 2.42
C ASN A 275 24.77 29.97 1.34
N ARG A 276 24.67 29.59 0.05
CA ARG A 276 25.44 30.24 -1.03
C ARG A 276 25.18 31.75 -1.09
N ASP A 277 26.27 32.50 -1.24
CA ASP A 277 26.21 33.95 -1.42
C ASP A 277 25.54 34.30 -2.74
N GLY A 278 24.52 35.15 -2.67
CA GLY A 278 23.77 35.60 -3.85
C GLY A 278 23.36 37.06 -3.73
N LYS A 279 23.27 37.74 -4.88
CA LYS A 279 22.89 39.17 -4.99
C LYS A 279 21.59 39.56 -4.28
N LYS A 280 20.72 38.58 -4.01
CA LYS A 280 19.64 38.64 -3.03
C LYS A 280 19.65 37.36 -2.19
N PRO A 281 19.42 37.44 -0.86
CA PRO A 281 19.18 36.27 -0.04
C PRO A 281 17.90 35.56 -0.50
N VAL A 282 17.78 34.28 -0.15
CA VAL A 282 16.50 33.56 -0.28
C VAL A 282 15.56 34.12 0.77
N ASP A 283 14.33 34.46 0.40
CA ASP A 283 13.29 34.99 1.31
C ASP A 283 12.02 34.12 1.34
N PHE A 284 11.97 33.07 0.51
CA PHE A 284 11.02 31.98 0.63
C PHE A 284 11.70 30.64 0.37
N GLY A 285 11.41 29.65 1.22
CA GLY A 285 11.84 28.27 1.05
C GLY A 285 10.70 27.29 1.31
N LEU A 286 10.67 26.21 0.54
CA LEU A 286 9.77 25.07 0.77
C LEU A 286 10.50 23.75 0.47
N SER A 287 10.51 22.83 1.44
CA SER A 287 10.91 21.43 1.20
C SER A 287 9.74 20.46 1.33
N LEU A 288 9.64 19.50 0.41
CA LEU A 288 8.69 18.37 0.42
C LEU A 288 9.46 17.05 0.36
N GLY A 289 9.06 16.07 1.17
CA GLY A 289 9.67 14.73 1.25
C GLY A 289 8.76 13.72 1.96
N ASP A 290 8.97 12.42 1.75
CA ASP A 290 8.11 11.33 2.22
C ASP A 290 8.82 10.33 3.15
N MET A 291 10.14 10.49 3.38
CA MET A 291 11.01 9.49 4.02
C MET A 291 11.99 10.11 5.02
N VAL A 292 12.56 9.29 5.91
CA VAL A 292 13.60 9.68 6.88
C VAL A 292 14.81 10.37 6.20
N ILE A 293 15.13 9.99 4.96
CA ILE A 293 16.23 10.57 4.18
C ILE A 293 15.99 12.04 3.77
N ASP A 294 14.76 12.53 3.84
CA ASP A 294 14.38 13.91 3.52
C ASP A 294 14.49 14.86 4.71
N GLU A 295 14.65 14.32 5.91
CA GLU A 295 14.75 15.12 7.14
C GLU A 295 15.94 16.08 7.13
N GLY A 296 16.98 15.76 6.36
CA GLY A 296 18.08 16.68 6.07
C GLY A 296 17.64 17.93 5.31
N MET A 297 16.72 17.80 4.34
CA MET A 297 16.13 18.95 3.63
C MET A 297 15.24 19.77 4.56
N HIS A 298 14.41 19.07 5.36
CA HIS A 298 13.51 19.71 6.33
C HIS A 298 14.29 20.49 7.40
N ARG A 299 15.37 19.91 7.96
CA ARG A 299 16.27 20.56 8.93
C ARG A 299 16.90 21.82 8.35
N ALA A 300 17.48 21.73 7.15
CA ALA A 300 18.08 22.87 6.46
C ALA A 300 17.07 24.02 6.22
N MET A 301 15.84 23.70 5.80
CA MET A 301 14.76 24.70 5.67
C MET A 301 14.37 25.30 7.02
N LYS A 302 14.23 24.49 8.08
CA LYS A 302 13.87 25.00 9.42
C LYS A 302 14.96 25.89 10.02
N LEU A 303 16.25 25.62 9.79
CA LEU A 303 17.36 26.48 10.20
C LEU A 303 17.31 27.88 9.56
N LYS A 304 16.70 28.02 8.37
CA LYS A 304 16.43 29.32 7.72
C LYS A 304 15.03 29.88 8.01
N ASN A 305 14.30 29.29 8.96
CA ASN A 305 12.91 29.63 9.29
C ASN A 305 11.92 29.51 8.12
N PHE A 306 12.21 28.63 7.15
CA PHE A 306 11.33 28.34 6.01
C PHE A 306 10.33 27.23 6.31
N ASP A 307 9.41 26.99 5.36
CA ASP A 307 8.38 25.98 5.49
C ASP A 307 8.92 24.60 5.05
N ALA A 308 8.56 23.57 5.79
CA ALA A 308 8.87 22.18 5.48
C ALA A 308 7.62 21.34 5.72
N LEU A 309 7.28 20.48 4.76
CA LEU A 309 6.11 19.60 4.79
C LEU A 309 6.54 18.16 4.52
N LEU A 310 5.97 17.24 5.29
CA LEU A 310 6.17 15.80 5.17
C LEU A 310 4.98 15.18 4.42
N VAL A 311 5.22 14.24 3.52
CA VAL A 311 4.19 13.53 2.74
C VAL A 311 3.91 12.20 3.43
N GLN A 312 2.93 12.20 4.33
CA GLN A 312 2.55 11.05 5.16
C GLN A 312 1.09 11.22 5.59
N SER A 313 0.20 10.36 5.10
CA SER A 313 -1.23 10.40 5.45
C SER A 313 -1.47 10.15 6.94
N ASP A 314 -2.64 10.53 7.44
CA ASP A 314 -3.05 10.15 8.79
C ASP A 314 -3.18 8.63 8.97
N ALA A 315 -3.34 7.85 7.90
CA ALA A 315 -3.36 6.39 7.96
C ALA A 315 -1.94 5.82 8.14
N GLU A 316 -0.95 6.35 7.42
CA GLU A 316 0.46 5.93 7.56
C GLU A 316 1.08 6.43 8.86
N VAL A 317 0.79 7.67 9.26
CA VAL A 317 1.21 8.17 10.59
C VAL A 317 0.53 7.38 11.69
N LYS A 318 -0.74 6.95 11.57
CA LYS A 318 -1.32 5.98 12.51
C LYS A 318 -0.71 4.57 12.35
N GLY A 319 -0.23 4.17 11.18
CA GLY A 319 0.52 2.92 11.02
C GLY A 319 1.86 2.91 11.76
N LEU A 320 2.51 4.08 11.84
CA LEU A 320 3.79 4.32 12.54
C LEU A 320 3.62 4.75 14.01
N TYR A 321 2.43 5.28 14.35
CA TYR A 321 1.99 5.76 15.66
C TYR A 321 0.53 5.32 15.90
N PRO A 322 0.27 4.00 16.08
CA PRO A 322 -1.09 3.42 16.22
C PRO A 322 -1.94 4.08 17.30
N ASP A 323 -1.27 4.77 18.22
CA ASP A 323 -1.85 5.34 19.41
C ASP A 323 -1.90 6.88 19.43
N GLY A 324 -1.35 7.53 18.41
CA GLY A 324 -1.27 8.99 18.31
C GLY A 324 -0.43 9.69 19.39
N LYS A 325 0.32 8.98 20.26
CA LYS A 325 1.13 9.58 21.34
C LYS A 325 2.59 9.09 21.40
N SER A 326 2.86 7.81 21.22
CA SER A 326 4.20 7.22 21.35
C SER A 326 4.71 6.72 20.00
N PRO A 327 5.96 7.01 19.60
CA PRO A 327 6.58 6.34 18.45
C PRO A 327 7.07 4.92 18.79
N LEU A 328 7.17 4.08 17.76
CA LEU A 328 7.93 2.83 17.79
C LEU A 328 9.43 3.06 18.09
N PRO A 329 10.17 2.05 18.60
CA PRO A 329 11.63 2.12 18.75
C PRO A 329 12.32 2.42 17.40
N GLY A 330 13.23 3.39 17.38
CA GLY A 330 13.74 3.98 16.12
C GLY A 330 12.93 5.17 15.62
N SER A 331 12.00 5.68 16.44
CA SER A 331 11.13 6.84 16.26
C SER A 331 11.59 7.86 15.20
N TRP A 332 10.95 7.83 14.03
CA TRP A 332 11.16 8.87 13.02
C TRP A 332 10.64 10.21 13.55
N ARG A 333 11.59 11.11 13.85
CA ARG A 333 11.31 12.49 14.23
C ARG A 333 11.49 13.38 13.01
N THR A 334 10.51 14.22 12.73
CA THR A 334 10.54 15.12 11.57
C THR A 334 10.80 16.58 11.94
N PHE A 335 11.52 17.28 11.09
CA PHE A 335 11.63 18.74 11.13
C PHE A 335 10.49 19.43 10.36
N ALA A 336 9.65 18.67 9.64
CA ALA A 336 8.46 19.20 8.99
C ALA A 336 7.49 19.83 9.99
N SER A 337 6.83 20.90 9.53
CA SER A 337 5.87 21.66 10.35
C SER A 337 4.44 21.13 10.26
N HIS A 338 4.09 20.56 9.10
CA HIS A 338 2.76 20.02 8.76
C HIS A 338 2.93 18.84 7.79
N ARG A 339 1.85 18.07 7.59
CA ARG A 339 1.78 16.94 6.65
C ARG A 339 0.86 17.18 5.46
N LEU A 340 1.21 16.61 4.31
CA LEU A 340 0.38 16.40 3.13
C LEU A 340 -0.03 14.91 3.09
N SER A 341 -1.17 14.59 2.48
CA SER A 341 -1.70 13.21 2.53
C SER A 341 -0.96 12.23 1.63
N ASP A 342 -0.61 12.66 0.42
CA ASP A 342 -0.03 11.83 -0.64
C ASP A 342 0.61 12.72 -1.72
N HIS A 343 1.12 12.09 -2.79
CA HIS A 343 1.70 12.78 -3.93
C HIS A 343 0.67 13.65 -4.70
N ARG A 344 -0.63 13.38 -4.63
CA ARG A 344 -1.67 14.17 -5.32
C ARG A 344 -1.92 15.50 -4.60
N ASP A 345 -1.86 15.49 -3.28
CA ASP A 345 -1.94 16.70 -2.45
C ASP A 345 -0.69 17.59 -2.60
N VAL A 346 0.48 16.97 -2.80
CA VAL A 346 1.71 17.67 -3.26
C VAL A 346 1.51 18.32 -4.63
N ILE A 347 1.02 17.57 -5.62
CA ILE A 347 0.75 18.10 -6.97
C ILE A 347 -0.23 19.28 -6.89
N GLN A 348 -1.29 19.18 -6.10
CA GLN A 348 -2.24 20.27 -5.91
C GLN A 348 -1.58 21.52 -5.29
N LEU A 349 -0.74 21.37 -4.26
CA LEU A 349 -0.01 22.50 -3.68
C LEU A 349 0.89 23.19 -4.71
N ILE A 350 1.62 22.41 -5.53
CA ILE A 350 2.50 22.95 -6.58
C ILE A 350 1.66 23.63 -7.69
N GLU A 351 0.51 23.07 -8.07
CA GLU A 351 -0.45 23.71 -8.98
C GLU A 351 -0.97 25.05 -8.44
N GLU A 352 -1.30 25.14 -7.14
CA GLU A 352 -1.75 26.37 -6.49
C GLU A 352 -0.65 27.44 -6.44
N LEU A 353 0.59 27.06 -6.13
CA LEU A 353 1.74 27.96 -6.17
C LEU A 353 2.01 28.44 -7.60
N ALA A 354 1.96 27.54 -8.59
CA ALA A 354 2.09 27.88 -10.01
C ALA A 354 0.91 28.74 -10.54
N LYS A 355 -0.25 28.72 -9.90
CA LYS A 355 -1.40 29.60 -10.18
C LYS A 355 -1.31 30.96 -9.46
N THR A 356 -0.52 31.06 -8.39
CA THR A 356 -0.40 32.29 -7.57
C THR A 356 0.29 33.41 -8.35
N ARG A 357 -0.43 34.51 -8.60
CA ARG A 357 0.14 35.72 -9.22
C ARG A 357 1.00 36.46 -8.19
N ARG A 358 2.28 36.09 -8.10
CA ARG A 358 3.27 36.90 -7.37
C ARG A 358 3.17 38.35 -7.81
N SER A 359 3.14 39.26 -6.84
CA SER A 359 3.14 40.69 -7.12
C SER A 359 4.30 41.05 -8.06
N THR A 360 4.06 41.98 -9.00
CA THR A 360 5.16 42.66 -9.65
C THR A 360 5.96 43.37 -8.55
N PRO A 361 7.31 43.28 -8.55
CA PRO A 361 8.11 43.87 -7.50
C PRO A 361 7.70 45.33 -7.33
N ARG A 362 7.42 45.74 -6.09
CA ARG A 362 6.98 47.10 -5.76
C ARG A 362 7.85 48.07 -6.54
N ARG A 363 7.24 48.81 -7.48
CA ARG A 363 7.88 50.03 -7.97
C ARG A 363 8.07 50.90 -6.74
N ASP A 364 9.33 51.11 -6.41
CA ASP A 364 9.77 52.21 -5.56
C ASP A 364 8.95 53.46 -5.94
N PRO A 365 8.26 54.14 -4.99
CA PRO A 365 7.39 55.28 -5.29
C PRO A 365 8.09 56.42 -6.05
N LEU A 366 9.43 56.40 -6.15
CA LEU A 366 10.24 57.36 -6.88
C LEU A 366 10.92 56.81 -8.15
N GLY A 367 10.76 55.53 -8.50
CA GLY A 367 11.01 55.01 -9.84
C GLY A 367 12.43 55.18 -10.44
N ILE A 368 13.48 55.37 -9.63
CA ILE A 368 14.84 55.64 -10.11
C ILE A 368 15.84 54.54 -9.69
N LYS A 369 16.04 53.55 -10.59
CA LYS A 369 17.34 52.92 -10.97
C LYS A 369 17.13 51.55 -11.63
N ALA A 370 17.23 51.50 -12.97
CA ALA A 370 17.82 50.40 -13.77
C ALA A 370 17.57 50.58 -15.27
N LEU A 371 18.04 51.68 -15.87
CA LEU A 371 18.14 51.78 -17.34
C LEU A 371 19.39 51.05 -17.80
N THR A 372 19.23 49.91 -18.48
CA THR A 372 20.34 49.26 -19.19
C THR A 372 20.79 50.14 -20.37
N LYS A 373 22.08 50.04 -20.73
CA LYS A 373 22.73 50.91 -21.73
C LYS A 373 22.03 50.88 -23.11
N SER A 374 21.35 49.78 -23.47
CA SER A 374 20.57 49.66 -24.72
C SER A 374 19.15 50.24 -24.63
N GLY A 375 18.57 50.37 -23.43
CA GLY A 375 17.28 51.03 -23.21
C GLY A 375 17.36 52.54 -23.42
N LEU A 376 18.43 53.17 -22.92
CA LEU A 376 18.74 54.59 -23.11
C LEU A 376 18.82 54.97 -24.60
N GLU A 377 19.48 54.15 -25.42
CA GLU A 377 19.68 54.48 -26.84
C GLU A 377 18.41 54.27 -27.68
N ARG A 378 17.57 53.28 -27.34
CA ARG A 378 16.21 53.18 -27.92
C ARG A 378 15.33 54.37 -27.53
N ILE A 379 15.44 54.86 -26.29
CA ILE A 379 14.70 56.04 -25.83
C ILE A 379 15.18 57.33 -26.52
N LYS A 380 16.50 57.51 -26.73
CA LYS A 380 17.02 58.63 -27.55
C LYS A 380 16.50 58.59 -28.99
N ILE A 381 16.49 57.41 -29.63
CA ILE A 381 15.96 57.24 -31.00
C ILE A 381 14.46 57.56 -31.05
N LEU A 382 13.69 57.14 -30.04
CA LEU A 382 12.27 57.46 -29.94
C LEU A 382 12.01 58.95 -29.66
N LEU A 383 12.78 59.59 -28.78
CA LEU A 383 12.70 61.04 -28.53
C LEU A 383 13.09 61.88 -29.75
N ALA A 384 14.08 61.43 -30.53
CA ALA A 384 14.47 62.07 -31.79
C ALA A 384 13.37 61.97 -32.86
N LYS A 385 12.66 60.82 -32.94
CA LYS A 385 11.48 60.67 -33.80
C LYS A 385 10.30 61.50 -33.31
N TRP A 386 10.02 61.51 -32.02
CA TRP A 386 8.89 62.23 -31.43
C TRP A 386 9.02 63.75 -31.56
N LYS A 387 10.24 64.31 -31.40
CA LYS A 387 10.54 65.71 -31.73
C LYS A 387 10.32 66.08 -33.20
N LYS A 388 10.33 65.12 -34.12
CA LYS A 388 10.09 65.35 -35.56
C LYS A 388 8.61 65.28 -35.94
N SER A 389 7.80 64.53 -35.19
CA SER A 389 6.35 64.38 -35.44
C SER A 389 5.47 65.50 -34.86
N LEU A 390 5.97 66.30 -33.90
CA LEU A 390 5.22 67.40 -33.26
C LEU A 390 5.16 68.71 -34.10
N ARG A 391 5.41 68.67 -35.41
CA ARG A 391 5.38 69.87 -36.29
C ARG A 391 4.33 69.88 -37.41
N CYS A 392 3.51 68.83 -37.57
CA CYS A 392 2.41 68.82 -38.55
C CYS A 392 1.12 68.26 -37.96
N ILE A 393 0.22 69.14 -37.51
CA ILE A 393 -1.22 68.88 -37.43
C ILE A 393 -1.96 70.10 -37.99
N SER A 394 -2.46 69.99 -39.21
CA SER A 394 -3.55 70.83 -39.74
C SER A 394 -4.17 70.14 -40.96
N GLN A 395 -5.51 70.17 -41.06
CA GLN A 395 -6.32 69.83 -42.25
C GLN A 395 -6.34 68.36 -42.71
N GLN A 396 -7.40 67.81 -43.33
CA GLN A 396 -8.85 68.06 -43.25
C GLN A 396 -9.62 66.91 -43.97
N THR A 397 -10.81 66.53 -43.47
CA THR A 397 -12.01 66.01 -44.22
C THR A 397 -12.03 64.72 -45.10
N THR A 398 -13.23 64.09 -45.07
CA THR A 398 -13.98 63.34 -46.12
C THR A 398 -13.67 61.87 -46.53
N GLN A 399 -14.72 61.04 -46.43
CA GLN A 399 -15.04 59.81 -47.22
C GLN A 399 -15.77 60.22 -48.55
N PRO A 400 -16.19 59.35 -49.53
CA PRO A 400 -16.43 57.88 -49.48
C PRO A 400 -16.27 56.99 -50.77
N TYR A 401 -16.63 55.69 -50.64
CA TYR A 401 -17.17 54.68 -51.63
C TYR A 401 -16.39 54.14 -52.88
N LEU A 402 -16.13 52.79 -52.87
CA LEU A 402 -16.20 51.70 -53.92
C LEU A 402 -15.56 51.89 -55.35
N PRO A 403 -15.37 50.85 -56.24
CA PRO A 403 -15.18 49.37 -56.09
C PRO A 403 -14.04 48.73 -56.99
N PHE A 404 -13.97 47.37 -57.06
CA PHE A 404 -13.34 46.45 -58.05
C PHE A 404 -11.84 45.98 -58.00
N PHE A 405 -11.69 44.67 -57.77
CA PHE A 405 -10.75 43.62 -58.31
C PHE A 405 -9.27 43.88 -58.75
N ILE A 406 -8.32 43.22 -58.03
CA ILE A 406 -7.33 42.16 -58.46
C ILE A 406 -6.45 42.41 -59.74
N PRO A 407 -5.11 42.09 -59.82
CA PRO A 407 -4.29 41.11 -59.05
C PRO A 407 -2.83 41.49 -58.65
N SER A 408 -2.16 40.50 -58.01
CA SER A 408 -0.74 40.09 -58.19
C SER A 408 0.28 40.43 -57.08
N GLN A 409 1.38 39.65 -57.08
CA GLN A 409 2.17 39.31 -55.90
C GLN A 409 3.46 40.14 -55.78
N SER A 410 3.81 40.55 -54.55
CA SER A 410 5.15 40.30 -53.97
C SER A 410 5.16 40.59 -52.47
N ALA A 411 6.04 39.92 -51.75
CA ALA A 411 6.00 39.75 -50.29
C ALA A 411 6.10 41.04 -49.45
N ILE A 412 5.39 41.09 -48.31
CA ILE A 412 5.95 41.18 -46.93
C ILE A 412 4.84 41.42 -45.86
N ARG A 413 4.90 40.63 -44.75
CA ARG A 413 4.31 40.82 -43.40
C ARG A 413 2.78 40.68 -43.13
N SER A 414 2.52 39.71 -42.24
CA SER A 414 1.92 39.85 -40.89
C SER A 414 0.48 39.35 -40.61
N VAL A 415 0.41 38.51 -39.57
CA VAL A 415 -0.63 38.39 -38.52
C VAL A 415 -2.03 37.85 -38.88
N THR A 416 -2.52 36.98 -37.98
CA THR A 416 -3.89 36.42 -37.83
C THR A 416 -4.44 35.50 -38.93
N GLY A 417 -5.11 34.43 -38.49
CA GLY A 417 -6.03 33.65 -39.33
C GLY A 417 -5.62 32.21 -39.65
N THR A 418 -5.46 31.33 -38.65
CA THR A 418 -5.60 29.89 -38.90
C THR A 418 -7.10 29.56 -38.92
N THR A 419 -7.71 29.69 -40.10
CA THR A 419 -9.13 29.40 -40.32
C THR A 419 -9.43 27.94 -39.97
N ILE A 420 -10.43 27.70 -39.11
CA ILE A 420 -10.97 26.36 -38.89
C ILE A 420 -11.61 25.91 -40.19
N THR A 421 -11.03 24.89 -40.84
CA THR A 421 -11.67 24.23 -41.99
C THR A 421 -12.92 23.49 -41.53
N PRO A 422 -14.10 23.75 -42.12
CA PRO A 422 -15.31 22.98 -41.82
C PRO A 422 -15.13 21.49 -42.15
N PHE A 423 -15.89 20.63 -41.48
CA PHE A 423 -16.00 19.22 -41.84
C PHE A 423 -16.59 19.06 -43.25
N THR A 424 -15.75 18.88 -44.29
CA THR A 424 -15.89 17.92 -45.42
C THR A 424 -14.88 18.18 -46.56
N THR A 425 -14.82 17.24 -47.52
CA THR A 425 -14.22 17.31 -48.88
C THR A 425 -12.70 17.10 -49.11
N GLY A 426 -11.94 16.64 -48.11
CA GLY A 426 -10.67 15.93 -48.36
C GLY A 426 -10.92 14.45 -48.74
N LYS A 427 -10.28 13.95 -49.81
CA LYS A 427 -10.28 12.49 -50.15
C LYS A 427 -9.85 11.70 -48.91
N ILE A 428 -10.69 10.78 -48.43
CA ILE A 428 -10.37 9.91 -47.30
C ILE A 428 -9.32 8.89 -47.77
N VAL A 429 -8.06 9.14 -47.42
CA VAL A 429 -6.98 8.17 -47.62
C VAL A 429 -7.07 7.14 -46.49
N ASN A 430 -7.36 5.87 -46.82
CA ASN A 430 -7.40 4.76 -45.85
C ASN A 430 -6.01 4.31 -45.37
N GLN A 431 -4.96 5.08 -45.62
CA GLN A 431 -3.64 4.84 -45.03
C GLN A 431 -3.67 5.35 -43.59
N GLY A 432 -3.59 4.43 -42.64
CA GLY A 432 -3.53 4.77 -41.21
C GLY A 432 -2.31 5.64 -40.92
N LYS A 433 -2.49 6.64 -40.06
CA LYS A 433 -1.45 7.58 -39.67
C LYS A 433 -0.71 7.08 -38.44
N PRO A 434 0.59 7.39 -38.29
CA PRO A 434 1.27 7.27 -37.01
C PRO A 434 0.46 7.94 -35.88
N LEU A 435 0.33 7.23 -34.77
CA LEU A 435 -0.47 7.65 -33.60
C LEU A 435 -0.08 9.05 -33.06
N ASN A 436 1.18 9.45 -33.20
CA ASN A 436 1.69 10.79 -32.83
C ASN A 436 1.25 11.93 -33.77
N GLU A 437 0.66 11.63 -34.93
CA GLU A 437 0.06 12.61 -35.84
C GLU A 437 -1.45 12.82 -35.60
N VAL A 438 -2.07 12.05 -34.69
CA VAL A 438 -3.49 12.16 -34.38
C VAL A 438 -3.71 13.29 -33.37
N LEU A 439 -4.54 14.27 -33.76
CA LEU A 439 -4.85 15.44 -32.94
C LEU A 439 -5.93 15.17 -31.90
N MET A 440 -5.89 15.91 -30.79
CA MET A 440 -6.94 15.87 -29.75
C MET A 440 -8.27 16.43 -30.27
N VAL A 441 -9.39 15.91 -29.77
CA VAL A 441 -10.74 16.47 -30.03
C VAL A 441 -10.88 17.81 -29.30
N THR A 442 -11.13 18.89 -30.06
CA THR A 442 -11.38 20.23 -29.50
C THR A 442 -12.84 20.40 -29.04
N PRO A 443 -13.18 21.42 -28.24
CA PRO A 443 -14.57 21.70 -27.85
C PRO A 443 -15.51 21.89 -29.05
N GLU A 444 -15.07 22.63 -30.07
CA GLU A 444 -15.83 22.92 -31.30
C GLU A 444 -16.10 21.63 -32.09
N MET A 445 -15.18 20.65 -32.03
CA MET A 445 -15.40 19.34 -32.62
C MET A 445 -16.45 18.52 -31.87
N ARG A 446 -16.58 18.66 -30.54
CA ARG A 446 -17.66 18.01 -29.77
C ARG A 446 -19.01 18.60 -30.09
N GLU A 447 -19.11 19.93 -30.13
CA GLU A 447 -20.32 20.63 -30.57
C GLU A 447 -20.73 20.17 -31.99
N GLY A 448 -19.77 20.01 -32.90
CA GLY A 448 -20.01 19.45 -34.24
C GLY A 448 -20.42 17.98 -34.27
N ILE A 449 -20.04 17.16 -33.27
CA ILE A 449 -20.50 15.78 -33.11
C ILE A 449 -21.92 15.76 -32.52
N GLN A 450 -22.18 16.58 -31.50
CA GLN A 450 -23.50 16.75 -30.87
C GLN A 450 -24.54 17.24 -31.90
N ALA A 451 -24.22 18.24 -32.72
CA ALA A 451 -25.11 18.75 -33.76
C ALA A 451 -25.49 17.66 -34.79
N LYS A 452 -24.51 16.92 -35.31
CA LYS A 452 -24.76 15.78 -36.23
C LYS A 452 -25.60 14.68 -35.59
N TYR A 453 -25.48 14.48 -34.27
CA TYR A 453 -26.30 13.53 -33.53
C TYR A 453 -27.74 14.06 -33.32
N ALA A 454 -27.90 15.35 -32.99
CA ALA A 454 -29.19 16.01 -32.84
C ALA A 454 -30.05 15.90 -34.12
N ASP A 455 -29.41 16.08 -35.28
CA ASP A 455 -30.03 16.03 -36.61
C ASP A 455 -30.22 14.60 -37.17
N SER A 456 -29.77 13.56 -36.46
CA SER A 456 -29.82 12.17 -36.97
C SER A 456 -31.18 11.50 -36.79
N ASP A 457 -31.61 10.74 -37.80
CA ASP A 457 -32.79 9.87 -37.72
C ASP A 457 -32.39 8.45 -37.25
N LYS A 458 -31.18 7.98 -37.61
CA LYS A 458 -30.56 6.76 -37.08
C LYS A 458 -29.10 6.99 -36.67
N ALA A 459 -28.76 6.52 -35.47
CA ALA A 459 -27.44 6.64 -34.86
C ALA A 459 -26.88 5.28 -34.45
N VAL A 460 -25.61 5.00 -34.77
CA VAL A 460 -24.90 3.77 -34.34
C VAL A 460 -23.67 4.12 -33.50
N ILE A 461 -23.60 3.60 -32.28
CA ILE A 461 -22.52 3.87 -31.32
C ILE A 461 -21.80 2.56 -30.98
N LEU A 462 -20.52 2.46 -31.34
CA LEU A 462 -19.66 1.32 -31.06
C LEU A 462 -18.65 1.68 -29.97
N LEU A 463 -18.63 0.93 -28.87
CA LEU A 463 -17.79 1.20 -27.71
C LEU A 463 -16.88 0.01 -27.42
N GLY A 464 -15.56 0.24 -27.43
CA GLY A 464 -14.59 -0.68 -26.85
C GLY A 464 -14.80 -0.83 -25.34
N HIS A 465 -14.30 -1.90 -24.74
CA HIS A 465 -14.52 -2.20 -23.32
C HIS A 465 -13.35 -1.75 -22.42
N ASP A 466 -12.19 -2.38 -22.57
CA ASP A 466 -10.99 -2.10 -21.75
C ASP A 466 -10.25 -0.86 -22.28
N GLY A 467 -10.13 0.19 -21.47
CA GLY A 467 -9.50 1.46 -21.83
C GLY A 467 -10.47 2.54 -22.35
N THR A 468 -11.69 2.16 -22.76
CA THR A 468 -12.72 3.09 -23.28
C THR A 468 -13.80 3.40 -22.24
N ILE A 469 -14.62 2.42 -21.83
CA ILE A 469 -15.71 2.62 -20.84
C ILE A 469 -15.31 2.24 -19.40
N LYS A 470 -14.06 1.79 -19.23
CA LYS A 470 -13.40 1.61 -17.94
C LYS A 470 -11.87 1.65 -18.12
N PRO A 471 -11.08 1.83 -17.05
CA PRO A 471 -9.62 1.74 -17.12
C PRO A 471 -9.09 0.44 -17.75
N LEU A 472 -7.95 0.54 -18.46
CA LEU A 472 -7.25 -0.59 -19.08
C LEU A 472 -6.67 -1.60 -18.05
N ARG A 473 -6.51 -1.15 -16.80
CA ARG A 473 -6.17 -1.94 -15.61
C ARG A 473 -7.07 -1.48 -14.46
N GLY A 474 -7.74 -2.43 -13.80
CA GLY A 474 -8.70 -2.14 -12.71
C GLY A 474 -10.17 -2.21 -13.15
N THR A 475 -11.03 -1.68 -12.29
CA THR A 475 -12.47 -1.44 -12.54
C THR A 475 -12.75 0.05 -12.40
N ASN A 476 -13.90 0.51 -12.90
CA ASN A 476 -14.44 1.79 -12.49
C ASN A 476 -14.64 1.80 -10.97
N ASP A 477 -14.55 2.98 -10.34
CA ASP A 477 -15.08 3.16 -9.00
C ASP A 477 -16.62 3.20 -9.04
N LEU A 478 -17.24 3.27 -7.86
CA LEU A 478 -18.70 3.22 -7.73
C LEU A 478 -19.41 4.44 -8.36
N GLU A 479 -18.75 5.59 -8.45
CA GLU A 479 -19.36 6.81 -8.98
C GLU A 479 -19.20 6.90 -10.50
N ASP A 480 -18.01 6.58 -11.00
CA ASP A 480 -17.76 6.40 -12.43
C ASP A 480 -18.68 5.36 -13.05
N GLN A 481 -18.86 4.22 -12.35
CA GLN A 481 -19.76 3.17 -12.83
C GLN A 481 -21.23 3.64 -12.87
N LYS A 482 -21.68 4.49 -11.94
CA LYS A 482 -23.03 5.08 -12.01
C LYS A 482 -23.15 6.06 -13.18
N ARG A 483 -22.15 6.93 -13.38
CA ARG A 483 -22.15 7.94 -14.45
C ARG A 483 -22.26 7.32 -15.83
N ILE A 484 -21.39 6.35 -16.14
CA ILE A 484 -21.45 5.65 -17.44
C ILE A 484 -22.74 4.86 -17.61
N ASN A 485 -23.25 4.20 -16.56
CA ASN A 485 -24.53 3.51 -16.61
C ASN A 485 -25.68 4.47 -16.93
N ALA A 486 -25.76 5.62 -16.24
CA ALA A 486 -26.83 6.61 -16.45
C ALA A 486 -26.78 7.25 -17.85
N ALA A 487 -25.57 7.51 -18.38
CA ALA A 487 -25.42 8.00 -19.75
C ALA A 487 -25.86 6.95 -20.78
N LEU A 488 -25.48 5.68 -20.60
CA LEU A 488 -25.87 4.58 -21.48
C LEU A 488 -27.38 4.27 -21.39
N GLU A 489 -28.00 4.33 -20.21
CA GLU A 489 -29.45 4.20 -20.04
C GLU A 489 -30.23 5.28 -20.80
N LYS A 490 -29.82 6.55 -20.66
CA LYS A 490 -30.41 7.67 -21.41
C LYS A 490 -30.29 7.47 -22.92
N LEU A 491 -29.09 7.10 -23.40
CA LEU A 491 -28.85 6.90 -24.83
C LEU A 491 -29.62 5.67 -25.36
N ALA A 492 -29.68 4.56 -24.62
CA ALA A 492 -30.42 3.36 -25.02
C ALA A 492 -31.96 3.53 -24.96
N ALA A 493 -32.45 4.53 -24.23
CA ALA A 493 -33.87 4.89 -24.21
C ALA A 493 -34.34 5.67 -25.46
N ASP A 494 -33.42 6.23 -26.26
CA ASP A 494 -33.77 6.85 -27.55
C ASP A 494 -33.86 5.77 -28.65
N PRO A 495 -35.02 5.53 -29.27
CA PRO A 495 -35.20 4.47 -30.26
C PRO A 495 -34.44 4.70 -31.58
N ARG A 496 -33.78 5.85 -31.76
CA ARG A 496 -32.88 6.12 -32.89
C ARG A 496 -31.50 5.49 -32.72
N ASN A 497 -31.13 5.11 -31.49
CA ASN A 497 -29.79 4.67 -31.12
C ASN A 497 -29.64 3.14 -31.17
N GLU A 498 -28.61 2.68 -31.88
CA GLU A 498 -28.13 1.29 -31.81
C GLU A 498 -26.73 1.28 -31.16
N ILE A 499 -26.67 0.86 -29.88
CA ILE A 499 -25.44 0.91 -29.06
C ILE A 499 -24.86 -0.50 -28.90
N TRP A 500 -23.59 -0.68 -29.26
CA TRP A 500 -22.90 -1.97 -29.19
C TRP A 500 -21.63 -1.87 -28.33
N LEU A 501 -21.54 -2.76 -27.33
CA LEU A 501 -20.34 -2.96 -26.53
C LEU A 501 -19.47 -4.06 -27.16
N MET A 502 -18.29 -3.68 -27.63
CA MET A 502 -17.35 -4.54 -28.33
C MET A 502 -16.36 -5.12 -27.31
N LEU A 503 -16.61 -6.37 -26.90
CA LEU A 503 -15.79 -7.07 -25.92
C LEU A 503 -14.57 -7.72 -26.58
N SER A 504 -13.37 -7.20 -26.30
CA SER A 504 -12.14 -7.91 -26.60
C SER A 504 -12.04 -9.22 -25.78
N PRO A 505 -11.55 -10.35 -26.34
CA PRO A 505 -11.39 -11.61 -25.60
C PRO A 505 -10.42 -11.55 -24.41
N SER A 506 -9.65 -10.48 -24.25
CA SER A 506 -8.45 -10.44 -23.42
C SER A 506 -8.63 -9.77 -22.05
N LYS A 507 -9.35 -10.41 -21.10
CA LYS A 507 -9.07 -10.35 -19.62
C LYS A 507 -10.03 -11.05 -18.64
N ARG A 508 -11.19 -11.59 -19.04
CA ARG A 508 -12.08 -12.33 -18.12
C ARG A 508 -12.41 -13.74 -18.60
N LEU A 509 -11.76 -14.75 -18.01
CA LEU A 509 -12.21 -16.15 -18.00
C LEU A 509 -11.44 -16.98 -16.94
N MET A 510 -11.69 -16.67 -15.66
CA MET A 510 -11.43 -17.54 -14.50
C MET A 510 -12.72 -17.68 -13.69
N ALA A 511 -13.04 -18.91 -13.31
CA ALA A 511 -14.37 -19.45 -13.06
C ALA A 511 -15.23 -18.86 -11.92
N THR A 512 -16.54 -18.78 -12.16
CA THR A 512 -17.52 -19.68 -11.50
C THR A 512 -18.53 -20.20 -12.54
N SER A 513 -19.43 -21.10 -12.13
CA SER A 513 -20.07 -22.12 -12.98
C SER A 513 -21.24 -21.67 -13.87
N THR A 514 -21.33 -22.33 -15.03
CA THR A 514 -22.56 -22.69 -15.79
C THR A 514 -23.46 -21.60 -16.38
N THR A 515 -23.95 -21.88 -17.59
CA THR A 515 -24.91 -21.13 -18.43
C THR A 515 -24.35 -19.94 -19.22
N SER A 516 -24.97 -19.74 -20.39
CA SER A 516 -24.54 -18.87 -21.48
C SER A 516 -24.70 -17.39 -21.15
N ILE A 517 -23.58 -16.67 -21.07
CA ILE A 517 -23.59 -15.20 -21.12
C ILE A 517 -23.53 -14.79 -22.60
N SER A 518 -24.72 -14.64 -23.19
CA SER A 518 -24.94 -13.86 -24.42
C SER A 518 -24.50 -12.40 -24.23
N PRO A 519 -24.23 -11.63 -25.30
CA PRO A 519 -23.94 -10.19 -25.18
C PRO A 519 -25.01 -9.49 -24.34
N VAL A 520 -24.58 -8.86 -23.25
CA VAL A 520 -25.46 -8.19 -22.29
C VAL A 520 -25.88 -6.85 -22.89
N ILE A 521 -27.07 -6.82 -23.48
CA ILE A 521 -27.77 -5.58 -23.80
C ILE A 521 -28.16 -4.91 -22.48
N TRP A 522 -27.65 -3.70 -22.23
CA TRP A 522 -28.21 -2.83 -21.20
C TRP A 522 -29.53 -2.28 -21.72
N GLY A 523 -30.63 -2.85 -21.22
CA GLY A 523 -31.98 -2.44 -21.53
C GLY A 523 -32.92 -2.91 -20.43
N ALA A 524 -33.82 -2.02 -20.00
CA ALA A 524 -34.82 -2.33 -18.99
C ALA A 524 -35.68 -3.55 -19.40
N SER A 525 -36.32 -4.16 -18.41
CA SER A 525 -37.03 -5.44 -18.49
C SER A 525 -38.24 -5.47 -19.45
N SER A 526 -38.04 -5.44 -20.77
CA SER A 526 -39.08 -5.73 -21.79
C SER A 526 -38.61 -5.85 -23.25
N ALA A 527 -37.35 -6.22 -23.56
CA ALA A 527 -36.87 -6.35 -24.95
C ALA A 527 -36.26 -7.73 -25.31
N LYS A 528 -37.06 -8.81 -25.24
CA LYS A 528 -36.69 -10.14 -25.78
C LYS A 528 -36.84 -10.27 -27.31
N LYS A 529 -36.87 -9.14 -28.03
CA LYS A 529 -36.97 -9.06 -29.50
C LYS A 529 -36.02 -7.99 -30.02
N ASN A 530 -35.03 -8.47 -30.80
CA ASN A 530 -34.19 -7.79 -31.81
C ASN A 530 -32.74 -8.31 -31.78
N ILE A 531 -32.57 -9.63 -31.75
CA ILE A 531 -31.37 -10.21 -32.38
C ILE A 531 -31.67 -10.15 -33.88
N HIS A 532 -31.28 -9.05 -34.52
CA HIS A 532 -31.16 -9.06 -35.97
C HIS A 532 -30.08 -10.08 -36.33
N GLU A 533 -30.38 -11.04 -37.20
CA GLU A 533 -29.37 -11.98 -37.70
C GLU A 533 -28.37 -11.24 -38.58
N ILE A 534 -27.29 -10.78 -37.96
CA ILE A 534 -26.14 -10.23 -38.66
C ILE A 534 -25.48 -11.41 -39.39
N GLN A 535 -25.69 -11.48 -40.71
CA GLN A 535 -24.97 -12.42 -41.57
C GLN A 535 -23.50 -12.02 -41.57
N LEU A 536 -22.69 -12.80 -40.86
CA LEU A 536 -21.23 -12.70 -40.86
C LEU A 536 -20.68 -13.75 -41.84
N PRO A 537 -19.53 -13.50 -42.50
CA PRO A 537 -18.97 -14.44 -43.48
C PRO A 537 -18.77 -15.83 -42.88
N GLU A 538 -19.14 -16.89 -43.60
CA GLU A 538 -18.80 -18.25 -43.18
C GLU A 538 -17.32 -18.56 -43.48
N VAL A 539 -16.74 -19.50 -42.73
CA VAL A 539 -15.39 -20.03 -42.97
C VAL A 539 -15.55 -21.54 -43.19
N GLY A 540 -14.96 -22.05 -44.27
CA GLY A 540 -15.30 -23.36 -44.83
C GLY A 540 -14.61 -24.55 -44.17
N GLU A 541 -14.50 -25.65 -44.92
CA GLU A 541 -13.76 -26.86 -44.52
C GLU A 541 -12.29 -26.55 -44.18
N GLU A 542 -11.69 -25.48 -44.74
CA GLU A 542 -10.33 -25.02 -44.41
C GLU A 542 -10.09 -24.84 -42.89
N PHE A 543 -11.14 -24.50 -42.13
CA PHE A 543 -11.06 -24.28 -40.69
C PHE A 543 -10.98 -25.61 -39.92
N LYS A 544 -11.55 -26.68 -40.50
CA LYS A 544 -11.50 -28.03 -39.97
C LYS A 544 -10.14 -28.66 -40.29
N GLU A 545 -9.67 -28.51 -41.53
CA GLU A 545 -8.32 -28.92 -41.95
C GLU A 545 -7.24 -28.23 -41.09
N LEU A 546 -7.29 -26.90 -40.94
CA LEU A 546 -6.35 -26.14 -40.09
C LEU A 546 -6.37 -26.64 -38.63
N LYS A 547 -7.55 -26.96 -38.09
CA LYS A 547 -7.66 -27.54 -36.75
C LYS A 547 -7.02 -28.92 -36.69
N GLU A 548 -7.24 -29.77 -37.68
CA GLU A 548 -6.68 -31.11 -37.72
C GLU A 548 -5.15 -31.05 -37.83
N ASP A 549 -4.59 -30.22 -38.72
CA ASP A 549 -3.15 -30.09 -38.90
C ASP A 549 -2.44 -29.43 -37.72
N ALA A 550 -3.00 -28.35 -37.15
CA ALA A 550 -2.48 -27.77 -35.91
C ALA A 550 -2.52 -28.77 -34.75
N SER A 551 -3.57 -29.59 -34.67
CA SER A 551 -3.69 -30.66 -33.66
C SER A 551 -2.67 -31.79 -33.90
N LYS A 552 -2.37 -32.15 -35.16
CA LYS A 552 -1.33 -33.11 -35.52
C LYS A 552 0.04 -32.60 -35.06
N ILE A 553 0.37 -31.33 -35.31
CA ILE A 553 1.66 -30.73 -34.91
C ILE A 553 1.88 -30.83 -33.39
N PHE A 554 0.91 -30.40 -32.57
CA PHE A 554 1.03 -30.52 -31.11
C PHE A 554 1.06 -31.99 -30.64
N SER A 555 0.27 -32.88 -31.27
CA SER A 555 0.24 -34.31 -30.90
C SER A 555 1.54 -35.04 -31.25
N ALA A 556 2.11 -34.78 -32.43
CA ALA A 556 3.35 -35.41 -32.91
C ALA A 556 4.57 -35.05 -32.05
N ASN A 557 4.55 -33.88 -31.41
CA ASN A 557 5.55 -33.45 -30.43
C ASN A 557 5.20 -33.88 -28.98
N GLY A 558 4.18 -34.73 -28.79
CA GLY A 558 3.82 -35.31 -27.48
C GLY A 558 3.17 -34.34 -26.50
N ILE A 559 2.54 -33.26 -26.98
CA ILE A 559 1.99 -32.21 -26.13
C ILE A 559 0.49 -32.46 -25.89
N PRO A 560 0.03 -32.60 -24.63
CA PRO A 560 -1.40 -32.59 -24.34
C PRO A 560 -1.94 -31.16 -24.49
N PHE A 561 -3.08 -30.99 -25.14
CA PHE A 561 -3.75 -29.69 -25.28
C PHE A 561 -5.26 -29.80 -25.13
N LYS A 562 -5.91 -28.69 -24.80
CA LYS A 562 -7.37 -28.51 -24.93
C LYS A 562 -7.62 -27.43 -25.96
N VAL A 563 -8.34 -27.75 -27.04
CA VAL A 563 -8.70 -26.78 -28.09
C VAL A 563 -10.14 -26.29 -27.91
N ARG A 564 -10.34 -24.97 -27.93
CA ARG A 564 -11.66 -24.33 -28.01
C ARG A 564 -11.83 -23.75 -29.42
N LYS A 565 -12.87 -24.19 -30.14
CA LYS A 565 -13.28 -23.61 -31.43
C LYS A 565 -14.26 -22.46 -31.20
N GLY A 566 -13.94 -21.28 -31.72
CA GLY A 566 -14.88 -20.19 -31.99
C GLY A 566 -15.28 -20.14 -33.46
N ARG A 567 -16.10 -19.13 -33.86
CA ARG A 567 -16.52 -18.97 -35.26
C ARG A 567 -15.36 -18.61 -36.20
N TYR A 568 -14.38 -17.85 -35.70
CA TYR A 568 -13.23 -17.35 -36.48
C TYR A 568 -11.87 -17.64 -35.83
N PHE A 569 -11.81 -18.47 -34.77
CA PHE A 569 -10.55 -18.75 -34.07
C PHE A 569 -10.49 -20.16 -33.46
N LEU A 570 -9.27 -20.68 -33.30
CA LEU A 570 -8.96 -21.89 -32.53
C LEU A 570 -8.01 -21.51 -31.39
N ASP A 571 -8.46 -21.71 -30.14
CA ASP A 571 -7.69 -21.41 -28.92
C ASP A 571 -7.17 -22.71 -28.30
N TYR A 572 -5.88 -22.96 -28.48
CA TYR A 572 -5.14 -24.10 -27.92
C TYR A 572 -4.60 -23.72 -26.55
N LYS A 573 -5.15 -24.36 -25.51
CA LYS A 573 -4.70 -24.28 -24.13
C LYS A 573 -3.74 -25.44 -23.84
N ILE A 574 -2.47 -25.10 -23.62
CA ILE A 574 -1.37 -26.05 -23.44
C ILE A 574 -0.84 -25.95 -22.00
N PRO A 575 -0.83 -27.03 -21.21
CA PRO A 575 -0.23 -27.04 -19.88
C PRO A 575 1.29 -27.08 -20.02
N ARG A 576 2.00 -26.36 -19.14
CA ARG A 576 3.46 -26.38 -19.10
C ARG A 576 4.06 -27.76 -18.77
N TRP A 577 3.27 -28.64 -18.17
CA TRP A 577 3.70 -29.99 -17.75
C TRP A 577 2.75 -31.05 -18.31
N ARG A 578 3.28 -32.18 -18.77
CA ARG A 578 2.54 -33.40 -19.10
C ARG A 578 2.86 -34.52 -18.10
N LYS A 579 1.97 -35.49 -17.93
CA LYS A 579 2.21 -36.70 -17.14
C LYS A 579 2.45 -37.86 -18.10
N GLU A 580 3.61 -38.50 -18.02
CA GLU A 580 3.95 -39.64 -18.87
C GLU A 580 3.60 -40.97 -18.18
N TRP A 581 3.10 -41.92 -18.96
CA TRP A 581 2.83 -43.30 -18.56
C TRP A 581 3.76 -44.22 -19.36
N PHE A 582 4.48 -45.10 -18.69
CA PHE A 582 5.35 -46.08 -19.34
C PHE A 582 4.56 -47.31 -19.84
N PRO A 583 5.02 -48.02 -20.87
CA PRO A 583 4.46 -49.31 -21.27
C PRO A 583 4.56 -50.32 -20.10
N TRP A 584 3.54 -51.16 -19.97
CA TRP A 584 3.43 -52.13 -18.88
C TRP A 584 4.56 -53.17 -18.92
N GLY A 585 5.23 -53.42 -17.78
CA GLY A 585 6.23 -54.50 -17.75
C GLY A 585 7.17 -54.70 -16.56
N SER A 586 7.06 -54.03 -15.40
CA SER A 586 7.72 -54.53 -14.15
C SER A 586 7.31 -53.75 -12.89
N VAL A 587 6.59 -54.45 -12.00
CA VAL A 587 6.59 -54.40 -10.51
C VAL A 587 6.64 -53.03 -9.78
N GLU A 588 5.64 -52.86 -8.90
CA GLU A 588 5.49 -51.88 -7.80
C GLU A 588 5.18 -50.40 -8.13
N GLU A 589 4.33 -49.79 -7.29
CA GLU A 589 3.51 -48.63 -7.63
C GLU A 589 4.25 -47.29 -7.44
N TRP A 590 4.47 -46.55 -8.53
CA TRP A 590 5.10 -45.22 -8.53
C TRP A 590 4.12 -44.11 -8.98
N PRO A 591 4.12 -42.93 -8.34
CA PRO A 591 3.37 -41.77 -8.83
C PRO A 591 4.03 -41.19 -10.10
N GLY A 592 3.34 -41.34 -11.24
CA GLY A 592 3.88 -41.06 -12.58
C GLY A 592 4.51 -39.67 -12.79
N ARG A 593 5.61 -39.67 -13.57
CA ARG A 593 6.54 -38.55 -13.80
C ARG A 593 5.88 -37.38 -14.57
N TYR A 594 6.12 -36.15 -14.11
CA TYR A 594 5.77 -34.93 -14.85
C TYR A 594 6.96 -34.47 -15.70
N VAL A 595 6.71 -34.21 -16.98
CA VAL A 595 7.72 -33.75 -17.96
C VAL A 595 7.37 -32.34 -18.44
N ASN A 596 8.40 -31.49 -18.55
CA ASN A 596 8.25 -30.11 -19.01
C ASN A 596 8.00 -30.06 -20.52
N ASN A 597 6.94 -29.36 -20.94
CA ASN A 597 6.61 -29.15 -22.35
C ASN A 597 7.33 -27.93 -22.97
N ASP A 598 8.22 -27.21 -22.26
CA ASP A 598 8.87 -25.97 -22.74
C ASP A 598 9.55 -26.08 -24.11
N GLU A 599 10.35 -27.12 -24.35
CA GLU A 599 11.04 -27.34 -25.64
C GLU A 599 10.11 -27.93 -26.73
N PRO A 600 9.32 -28.99 -26.47
CA PRO A 600 8.27 -29.43 -27.39
C PRO A 600 7.34 -28.30 -27.84
N TYR A 601 6.90 -27.45 -26.91
CA TYR A 601 6.00 -26.33 -27.18
C TYR A 601 6.59 -25.33 -28.17
N LYS A 602 7.86 -24.93 -27.97
CA LYS A 602 8.54 -24.02 -28.91
C LYS A 602 8.62 -24.64 -30.30
N LYS A 603 9.06 -25.90 -30.38
CA LYS A 603 9.14 -26.64 -31.66
C LYS A 603 7.78 -26.71 -32.36
N SER A 604 6.71 -27.06 -31.65
CA SER A 604 5.35 -27.07 -32.21
C SER A 604 4.82 -25.70 -32.61
N LEU A 605 5.19 -24.64 -31.88
CA LEU A 605 4.81 -23.28 -32.22
C LEU A 605 5.52 -22.81 -33.50
N ASP A 606 6.82 -23.06 -33.62
CA ASP A 606 7.61 -22.74 -34.80
C ASP A 606 7.13 -23.53 -36.04
N GLU A 607 6.83 -24.82 -35.87
CA GLU A 607 6.21 -25.67 -36.90
C GLU A 607 4.82 -25.15 -37.33
N LEU A 608 4.00 -24.72 -36.36
CA LEU A 608 2.66 -24.19 -36.62
C LEU A 608 2.69 -22.84 -37.34
N ILE A 609 3.56 -21.91 -36.92
CA ILE A 609 3.76 -20.62 -37.59
C ILE A 609 4.19 -20.86 -39.03
N LYS A 610 5.22 -21.69 -39.24
CA LYS A 610 5.73 -22.02 -40.57
C LYS A 610 4.66 -22.69 -41.45
N MET A 611 3.83 -23.58 -40.90
CA MET A 611 2.71 -24.20 -41.63
C MET A 611 1.68 -23.15 -42.10
N VAL A 612 1.27 -22.23 -41.20
CA VAL A 612 0.29 -21.18 -41.54
C VAL A 612 0.85 -20.18 -42.55
N GLU A 613 2.12 -19.79 -42.43
CA GLU A 613 2.77 -18.84 -43.34
C GLU A 613 3.07 -19.43 -44.73
N SER A 614 3.37 -20.73 -44.81
CA SER A 614 3.76 -21.42 -46.04
C SER A 614 2.60 -22.02 -46.84
N ASN A 615 1.44 -22.28 -46.23
CA ASN A 615 0.28 -22.87 -46.91
C ASN A 615 -0.66 -21.79 -47.47
N PRO A 616 -0.86 -21.69 -48.80
CA PRO A 616 -1.76 -20.71 -49.40
C PRO A 616 -3.23 -20.80 -48.94
N ALA A 617 -3.67 -21.96 -48.44
CA ALA A 617 -5.01 -22.14 -47.86
C ALA A 617 -5.15 -21.44 -46.49
N TYR A 618 -4.05 -21.23 -45.77
CA TYR A 618 -4.04 -20.63 -44.43
C TYR A 618 -3.58 -19.16 -44.41
N LYS A 619 -3.34 -18.56 -45.58
CA LYS A 619 -2.89 -17.15 -45.76
C LYS A 619 -3.74 -16.09 -45.03
N ASP A 620 -5.00 -16.42 -44.75
CA ASP A 620 -5.98 -15.55 -44.09
C ASP A 620 -6.04 -15.79 -42.57
N TYR A 621 -5.11 -16.58 -42.00
CA TYR A 621 -4.98 -16.85 -40.57
C TYR A 621 -3.66 -16.30 -40.00
N VAL A 622 -3.70 -15.92 -38.72
CA VAL A 622 -2.55 -15.44 -37.94
C VAL A 622 -2.41 -16.29 -36.67
N VAL A 623 -1.17 -16.57 -36.27
CA VAL A 623 -0.84 -17.30 -35.04
C VAL A 623 -0.44 -16.33 -33.94
N ASP A 624 -1.30 -16.13 -32.94
CA ASP A 624 -0.94 -15.43 -31.70
C ASP A 624 -0.57 -16.43 -30.61
N HIS A 625 0.36 -16.08 -29.73
CA HIS A 625 0.68 -16.90 -28.55
C HIS A 625 1.09 -16.04 -27.34
N TRP A 626 0.82 -16.55 -26.14
CA TRP A 626 1.26 -15.90 -24.90
C TRP A 626 1.32 -16.89 -23.71
N GLU A 627 2.14 -16.57 -22.72
CA GLU A 627 2.28 -17.34 -21.48
C GLU A 627 1.70 -16.57 -20.28
N TRP A 628 1.04 -17.27 -19.35
CA TRP A 628 0.64 -16.69 -18.05
C TRP A 628 1.51 -17.25 -16.93
N SER A 629 2.22 -16.36 -16.23
CA SER A 629 2.86 -16.65 -14.94
C SER A 629 2.27 -15.76 -13.84
N LEU A 630 1.31 -16.28 -13.10
CA LEU A 630 1.03 -15.78 -11.74
C LEU A 630 2.13 -16.33 -10.83
N SER A 631 2.75 -15.47 -10.03
CA SER A 631 4.03 -15.74 -9.32
C SER A 631 3.98 -16.82 -8.23
N TRP A 632 2.86 -17.53 -8.07
CA TRP A 632 2.63 -18.50 -6.99
C TRP A 632 1.92 -19.81 -7.42
N ASP A 633 1.49 -19.97 -8.68
CA ASP A 633 0.91 -21.24 -9.18
C ASP A 633 1.89 -21.97 -10.11
N MET A 634 2.26 -23.20 -9.77
CA MET A 634 3.15 -24.04 -10.60
C MET A 634 2.47 -24.55 -11.88
N ARG A 635 1.14 -24.42 -12.00
CA ARG A 635 0.33 -24.82 -13.17
C ARG A 635 0.34 -23.76 -14.26
N GLY A 636 1.52 -23.33 -14.70
CA GLY A 636 1.66 -22.37 -15.80
C GLY A 636 0.90 -22.85 -17.06
N GLU A 637 0.07 -21.97 -17.62
CA GLU A 637 -0.75 -22.27 -18.79
C GLU A 637 -0.32 -21.40 -19.97
N ARG A 638 -0.19 -22.04 -21.14
CA ARG A 638 0.13 -21.41 -22.42
C ARG A 638 -1.12 -21.32 -23.29
N ARG A 639 -1.18 -20.27 -24.09
CA ARG A 639 -2.21 -20.06 -25.11
C ARG A 639 -1.55 -19.93 -26.48
N VAL A 640 -2.09 -20.63 -27.47
CA VAL A 640 -1.83 -20.40 -28.89
C VAL A 640 -3.18 -20.24 -29.57
N VAL A 641 -3.41 -19.12 -30.24
CA VAL A 641 -4.68 -18.79 -30.87
C VAL A 641 -4.47 -18.55 -32.36
N LEU A 642 -5.03 -19.44 -33.17
CA LEU A 642 -5.15 -19.26 -34.61
C LEU A 642 -6.37 -18.38 -34.87
N LYS A 643 -6.18 -17.23 -35.50
CA LYS A 643 -7.22 -16.23 -35.78
C LYS A 643 -7.38 -16.05 -37.28
N HIS A 644 -8.58 -16.23 -37.81
CA HIS A 644 -8.89 -15.84 -39.19
C HIS A 644 -8.94 -14.31 -39.30
N LYS A 645 -8.76 -13.73 -40.50
CA LYS A 645 -8.93 -12.28 -40.76
C LYS A 645 -10.31 -11.73 -40.36
N TYR A 646 -11.32 -12.61 -40.28
CA TYR A 646 -12.66 -12.27 -39.80
C TYR A 646 -12.78 -12.26 -38.26
N HIS A 647 -11.73 -12.61 -37.52
CA HIS A 647 -11.62 -12.48 -36.07
C HIS A 647 -11.11 -11.09 -35.67
N ASP A 648 -11.72 -10.06 -36.24
CA ASP A 648 -11.42 -8.65 -35.96
C ASP A 648 -12.74 -7.88 -35.73
N THR A 649 -12.67 -6.81 -34.94
CA THR A 649 -13.81 -5.93 -34.68
C THR A 649 -14.34 -5.30 -35.99
N GLU A 650 -13.48 -5.11 -37.00
CA GLU A 650 -13.84 -4.60 -38.33
C GLU A 650 -14.91 -5.43 -39.04
N THR A 651 -14.83 -6.76 -38.95
CA THR A 651 -15.78 -7.65 -39.66
C THR A 651 -17.19 -7.52 -39.09
N LEU A 652 -17.31 -7.54 -37.75
CA LEU A 652 -18.60 -7.35 -37.08
C LEU A 652 -19.11 -5.90 -37.26
N SER A 653 -18.25 -4.90 -37.11
CA SER A 653 -18.63 -3.49 -37.29
C SER A 653 -19.07 -3.16 -38.72
N THR A 654 -18.44 -3.76 -39.74
CA THR A 654 -18.84 -3.59 -41.14
C THR A 654 -20.20 -4.23 -41.39
N ALA A 655 -20.39 -5.49 -40.97
CA ALA A 655 -21.67 -6.18 -41.12
C ALA A 655 -22.82 -5.48 -40.38
N LEU A 656 -22.56 -4.92 -39.19
CA LEU A 656 -23.51 -4.07 -38.45
C LEU A 656 -23.91 -2.81 -39.24
N LEU A 657 -22.93 -2.11 -39.82
CA LEU A 657 -23.17 -0.84 -40.52
C LEU A 657 -23.81 -1.02 -41.91
N ASP A 658 -23.70 -2.20 -42.53
CA ASP A 658 -24.26 -2.52 -43.84
C ASP A 658 -25.58 -3.31 -43.81
N ARG A 659 -25.94 -3.89 -42.65
CA ARG A 659 -27.09 -4.80 -42.45
C ARG A 659 -28.40 -4.36 -43.11
N ASP A 660 -28.75 -3.08 -43.00
CA ASP A 660 -30.07 -2.57 -43.36
C ASP A 660 -30.11 -1.88 -44.73
N GLY A 661 -29.06 -2.03 -45.56
CA GLY A 661 -28.93 -1.41 -46.89
C GLY A 661 -28.85 0.12 -46.92
N LYS A 662 -28.93 0.76 -45.75
CA LYS A 662 -28.82 2.20 -45.53
C LYS A 662 -27.78 2.46 -44.45
N LYS A 663 -26.72 3.19 -44.82
CA LYS A 663 -25.75 3.78 -43.89
C LYS A 663 -26.50 4.61 -42.83
N PRO A 664 -26.13 4.55 -41.54
CA PRO A 664 -26.72 5.43 -40.52
C PRO A 664 -26.31 6.90 -40.74
N ASP A 665 -27.17 7.83 -40.32
CA ASP A 665 -26.94 9.27 -40.45
C ASP A 665 -25.84 9.72 -39.49
N PHE A 666 -25.84 9.16 -38.28
CA PHE A 666 -24.79 9.33 -37.29
C PHE A 666 -24.10 8.00 -36.96
N GLY A 667 -22.78 8.06 -36.79
CA GLY A 667 -21.97 6.93 -36.36
C GLY A 667 -20.82 7.42 -35.50
N LEU A 668 -20.54 6.70 -34.41
CA LEU A 668 -19.44 6.98 -33.50
C LEU A 668 -18.77 5.66 -33.07
N SER A 669 -17.45 5.57 -33.21
CA SER A 669 -16.65 4.50 -32.59
C SER A 669 -15.63 5.07 -31.61
N LEU A 670 -15.59 4.51 -30.40
CA LEU A 670 -14.65 4.86 -29.33
C LEU A 670 -13.82 3.62 -28.93
N GLY A 671 -12.51 3.67 -29.10
CA GLY A 671 -11.59 2.53 -28.90
C GLY A 671 -10.27 2.94 -28.25
N SER A 672 -9.61 2.07 -27.48
CA SER A 672 -8.36 2.38 -26.77
C SER A 672 -7.20 1.41 -27.06
N THR A 673 -7.52 0.28 -27.72
CA THR A 673 -6.59 -0.80 -28.07
C THR A 673 -6.47 -0.98 -29.58
N ASP A 674 -5.41 -1.67 -30.00
CA ASP A 674 -5.20 -2.10 -31.39
C ASP A 674 -6.31 -3.04 -31.90
N ILE A 675 -6.92 -3.81 -30.99
CA ILE A 675 -8.10 -4.66 -31.26
C ILE A 675 -9.35 -3.81 -31.55
N ASP A 676 -9.48 -2.63 -30.94
CA ASP A 676 -10.59 -1.71 -31.19
C ASP A 676 -10.50 -0.99 -32.55
N GLU A 677 -9.30 -0.95 -33.14
CA GLU A 677 -9.02 -0.24 -34.41
C GLU A 677 -9.90 -0.72 -35.57
N GLY A 678 -10.34 -1.98 -35.55
CA GLY A 678 -11.25 -2.50 -36.57
C GLY A 678 -12.61 -1.78 -36.60
N MET A 679 -13.13 -1.31 -35.45
CA MET A 679 -14.31 -0.44 -35.42
C MET A 679 -14.06 0.88 -36.17
N HIS A 680 -12.86 1.45 -36.01
CA HIS A 680 -12.46 2.68 -36.69
C HIS A 680 -12.32 2.45 -38.20
N ARG A 681 -11.74 1.31 -38.61
CA ARG A 681 -11.64 0.89 -40.03
C ARG A 681 -13.01 0.65 -40.68
N ALA A 682 -14.02 0.17 -39.96
CA ALA A 682 -15.39 0.06 -40.48
C ALA A 682 -16.11 1.43 -40.61
N MET A 683 -15.88 2.36 -39.67
CA MET A 683 -16.55 3.66 -39.62
C MET A 683 -16.00 4.68 -40.64
N ARG A 684 -14.67 4.74 -40.82
CA ARG A 684 -14.01 5.80 -41.60
C ARG A 684 -14.33 5.79 -43.10
N PRO A 685 -14.38 4.65 -43.82
CA PRO A 685 -14.78 4.60 -45.23
C PRO A 685 -16.21 5.10 -45.47
N LYS A 686 -17.09 4.94 -44.47
CA LYS A 686 -18.48 5.43 -44.51
C LYS A 686 -18.60 6.91 -44.12
N ASN A 687 -17.49 7.62 -43.87
CA ASN A 687 -17.44 9.00 -43.38
C ASN A 687 -18.23 9.19 -42.06
N LEU A 688 -18.05 8.24 -41.13
CA LEU A 688 -18.60 8.28 -39.77
C LEU A 688 -17.49 8.64 -38.75
N ASN A 689 -17.87 9.00 -37.53
CA ASN A 689 -16.91 9.46 -36.52
C ASN A 689 -16.14 8.26 -35.92
N ALA A 690 -14.82 8.38 -35.86
CA ALA A 690 -13.95 7.43 -35.18
C ALA A 690 -12.94 8.21 -34.34
N LEU A 691 -12.96 7.96 -33.04
CA LEU A 691 -12.13 8.62 -32.04
C LEU A 691 -11.37 7.56 -31.23
N LEU A 692 -10.04 7.72 -31.17
CA LEU A 692 -9.20 6.89 -30.33
C LEU A 692 -9.15 7.45 -28.91
N VAL A 693 -9.03 6.61 -27.89
CA VAL A 693 -8.90 6.98 -26.48
C VAL A 693 -7.45 6.75 -26.07
N LYS A 694 -6.63 7.81 -26.18
CA LYS A 694 -5.18 7.76 -25.93
C LYS A 694 -4.60 9.12 -25.50
N SER A 695 -4.05 9.16 -24.30
CA SER A 695 -3.40 10.35 -23.74
C SER A 695 -2.10 10.70 -24.46
N ASP A 696 -1.69 11.98 -24.41
CA ASP A 696 -0.41 12.42 -25.00
C ASP A 696 0.77 11.60 -24.46
N ASP A 697 0.81 11.38 -23.15
CA ASP A 697 1.81 10.58 -22.44
C ASP A 697 1.86 9.12 -22.93
N GLU A 698 0.72 8.49 -23.20
CA GLU A 698 0.69 7.13 -23.78
C GLU A 698 1.20 7.11 -25.22
N VAL A 699 0.89 8.13 -26.02
CA VAL A 699 1.40 8.27 -27.38
C VAL A 699 2.91 8.52 -27.37
N GLU A 700 3.43 9.35 -26.47
CA GLU A 700 4.87 9.60 -26.33
C GLU A 700 5.63 8.36 -25.85
N ARG A 701 5.08 7.60 -24.88
CA ARG A 701 5.59 6.27 -24.47
C ARG A 701 5.58 5.26 -25.63
N LEU A 702 4.60 5.36 -26.53
CA LEU A 702 4.53 4.67 -27.82
C LEU A 702 5.82 4.79 -28.66
N TYR A 703 6.45 5.97 -28.65
CA TYR A 703 7.46 6.40 -29.63
C TYR A 703 8.83 6.72 -29.00
N SER A 704 8.99 6.60 -27.68
CA SER A 704 10.26 6.82 -26.98
C SER A 704 11.17 5.57 -27.03
N ASN A 705 12.25 5.66 -27.80
CA ASN A 705 13.22 4.57 -28.07
C ASN A 705 13.87 3.98 -26.79
N SER A 706 13.32 2.88 -26.26
CA SER A 706 13.94 2.16 -25.12
C SER A 706 13.71 0.65 -25.06
N GLN A 707 13.52 -0.04 -26.19
CA GLN A 707 13.67 -1.51 -26.29
C GLN A 707 14.31 -1.96 -27.62
N PRO A 708 15.10 -3.07 -27.64
CA PRO A 708 15.74 -3.59 -28.84
C PRO A 708 14.88 -4.66 -29.54
N ALA A 709 13.77 -4.25 -30.17
CA ALA A 709 13.03 -5.02 -31.19
C ALA A 709 12.12 -4.06 -31.98
N PRO A 710 11.78 -4.34 -33.26
CA PRO A 710 10.96 -3.44 -34.05
C PRO A 710 9.50 -3.51 -33.59
N HIS A 711 9.09 -2.59 -32.72
CA HIS A 711 7.68 -2.37 -32.44
C HIS A 711 6.98 -1.96 -33.74
N LYS A 712 6.04 -2.79 -34.18
CA LYS A 712 5.17 -2.54 -35.33
C LYS A 712 4.46 -1.20 -35.08
N VAL A 713 4.81 -0.16 -35.84
CA VAL A 713 4.29 1.20 -35.64
C VAL A 713 2.77 1.14 -35.70
N TRP A 714 2.09 1.43 -34.58
CA TRP A 714 0.64 1.42 -34.53
C TRP A 714 0.12 2.63 -35.30
N ASN A 715 -0.28 2.35 -36.54
CA ASN A 715 -0.98 3.28 -37.40
C ASN A 715 -2.49 3.14 -37.19
N THR A 716 -3.17 4.26 -37.00
CA THR A 716 -4.62 4.32 -36.77
C THR A 716 -5.33 5.10 -37.88
N VAL A 717 -6.55 4.71 -38.21
CA VAL A 717 -7.44 5.46 -39.12
C VAL A 717 -8.35 6.44 -38.37
N ALA A 718 -8.33 6.42 -37.04
CA ALA A 718 -9.08 7.35 -36.20
C ALA A 718 -8.79 8.81 -36.59
N SER A 719 -9.83 9.65 -36.58
CA SER A 719 -9.71 11.02 -37.06
C SER A 719 -9.00 11.94 -36.05
N HIS A 720 -9.30 11.72 -34.77
CA HIS A 720 -8.88 12.49 -33.61
C HIS A 720 -8.83 11.57 -32.39
N ARG A 721 -8.33 12.06 -31.25
CA ARG A 721 -8.28 11.31 -30.00
C ARG A 721 -8.85 12.08 -28.79
N LEU A 722 -9.46 11.31 -27.89
CA LEU A 722 -9.86 11.70 -26.53
C LEU A 722 -8.73 11.31 -25.56
N SER A 723 -8.61 11.99 -24.42
CA SER A 723 -7.47 11.76 -23.52
C SER A 723 -7.54 10.41 -22.79
N ASP A 724 -8.74 10.01 -22.38
CA ASP A 724 -8.98 8.92 -21.44
C ASP A 724 -10.49 8.56 -21.38
N HIS A 725 -10.84 7.64 -20.49
CA HIS A 725 -12.21 7.17 -20.26
C HIS A 725 -13.14 8.23 -19.61
N GLN A 726 -12.62 9.22 -18.88
CA GLN A 726 -13.44 10.33 -18.36
C GLN A 726 -13.87 11.25 -19.49
N ASP A 727 -13.00 11.45 -20.47
CA ASP A 727 -13.31 12.23 -21.66
C ASP A 727 -14.32 11.52 -22.58
N VAL A 728 -14.33 10.18 -22.56
CA VAL A 728 -15.40 9.33 -23.13
C VAL A 728 -16.72 9.51 -22.37
N PHE A 729 -16.70 9.43 -21.02
CA PHE A 729 -17.91 9.60 -20.21
C PHE A 729 -18.56 10.96 -20.49
N LYS A 730 -17.75 12.02 -20.51
CA LYS A 730 -18.22 13.38 -20.79
C LYS A 730 -18.87 13.49 -22.18
N LEU A 731 -18.26 12.91 -23.22
CA LEU A 731 -18.85 12.90 -24.56
C LEU A 731 -20.18 12.13 -24.62
N LEU A 732 -20.30 11.02 -23.88
CA LEU A 732 -21.55 10.24 -23.81
C LEU A 732 -22.64 10.95 -22.98
N GLU A 733 -22.26 11.63 -21.88
CA GLU A 733 -23.15 12.51 -21.10
C GLU A 733 -23.67 13.68 -21.97
N GLU A 734 -22.78 14.34 -22.73
CA GLU A 734 -23.12 15.41 -23.69
C GLU A 734 -24.11 14.92 -24.77
N LEU A 735 -23.90 13.73 -25.35
CA LEU A 735 -24.83 13.13 -26.32
C LEU A 735 -26.16 12.74 -25.67
N ALA A 736 -26.15 12.22 -24.44
CA ALA A 736 -27.34 11.82 -23.72
C ALA A 736 -28.28 13.00 -23.38
N ASP A 737 -27.71 14.20 -23.18
CA ASP A 737 -28.47 15.43 -22.89
C ASP A 737 -28.76 16.27 -24.16
N THR A 738 -28.26 15.85 -25.34
CA THR A 738 -28.51 16.52 -26.62
C THR A 738 -29.96 16.29 -27.09
N ARG A 739 -30.74 17.38 -27.16
CA ARG A 739 -32.12 17.34 -27.69
C ARG A 739 -32.12 17.27 -29.21
N ARG A 740 -32.99 16.43 -29.78
CA ARG A 740 -33.25 16.37 -31.23
C ARG A 740 -33.68 17.75 -31.74
N SER A 741 -33.12 18.17 -32.86
CA SER A 741 -33.55 19.39 -33.56
C SER A 741 -35.00 19.22 -34.04
N ALA A 742 -35.78 20.30 -34.02
CA ALA A 742 -37.11 20.26 -34.61
C ALA A 742 -36.97 20.07 -36.13
N PRO A 743 -37.69 19.14 -36.77
CA PRO A 743 -37.58 18.94 -38.21
C PRO A 743 -37.95 20.25 -38.93
N PRO A 744 -37.20 20.65 -39.96
CA PRO A 744 -37.48 21.89 -40.68
C PRO A 744 -38.90 21.84 -41.29
N PRO A 745 -39.63 22.97 -41.32
CA PRO A 745 -40.98 22.99 -41.86
C PRO A 745 -40.96 22.56 -43.33
N ARG A 746 -41.70 21.50 -43.66
CA ARG A 746 -41.93 21.10 -45.04
C ARG A 746 -42.67 22.22 -45.77
N VAL A 747 -42.00 22.81 -46.75
CA VAL A 747 -42.64 23.58 -47.80
C VAL A 747 -43.19 22.57 -48.80
N ASP A 748 -44.45 22.19 -48.65
CA ASP A 748 -45.16 21.34 -49.61
C ASP A 748 -45.77 22.19 -50.73
N PRO A 749 -45.49 21.90 -52.02
CA PRO A 749 -46.35 22.25 -53.12
C PRO A 749 -47.14 21.02 -53.60
N ILE A 750 -48.46 21.09 -53.38
CA ILE A 750 -49.51 20.57 -54.28
C ILE A 750 -49.60 19.04 -54.47
N GLY A 751 -50.72 18.44 -54.06
CA GLY A 751 -51.30 17.34 -54.85
C GLY A 751 -52.02 16.17 -54.15
N MET A 752 -53.25 16.43 -53.70
CA MET A 752 -54.40 15.49 -53.67
C MET A 752 -54.75 14.64 -52.42
N LYS A 753 -55.80 15.13 -51.73
CA LYS A 753 -57.05 14.42 -51.33
C LYS A 753 -57.00 13.18 -50.38
N ALA A 754 -57.12 13.46 -49.08
CA ALA A 754 -58.35 13.32 -48.24
C ALA A 754 -59.17 11.97 -48.18
N PRO A 755 -60.09 11.76 -47.20
CA PRO A 755 -59.89 11.80 -45.73
C PRO A 755 -60.79 10.80 -44.89
N LYS A 756 -60.72 10.92 -43.54
CA LYS A 756 -61.77 10.75 -42.49
C LYS A 756 -61.99 9.41 -41.72
N LYS A 757 -61.96 9.58 -40.38
CA LYS A 757 -62.88 9.07 -39.31
C LYS A 757 -62.93 7.55 -39.02
N ASN A 758 -62.81 7.06 -37.78
CA ASN A 758 -63.63 7.38 -36.59
C ASN A 758 -62.92 7.02 -35.26
N GLY A 759 -63.33 7.66 -34.16
CA GLY A 759 -63.01 7.23 -32.79
C GLY A 759 -64.23 6.66 -32.05
N ILE A 760 -64.11 6.52 -30.72
CA ILE A 760 -65.20 6.41 -29.73
C ILE A 760 -65.96 5.06 -29.63
N GLU A 761 -65.93 4.15 -30.61
CA GLU A 761 -66.68 2.87 -30.48
C GLU A 761 -66.06 1.79 -29.58
N ARG A 762 -64.74 1.60 -29.56
CA ARG A 762 -64.13 0.46 -28.84
C ARG A 762 -64.24 0.54 -27.31
N ILE A 763 -64.54 1.70 -26.75
CA ILE A 763 -64.75 1.89 -25.30
C ILE A 763 -66.15 1.38 -24.86
N LYS A 764 -67.13 1.30 -25.77
CA LYS A 764 -68.50 0.81 -25.45
C LYS A 764 -68.62 -0.72 -25.42
N ILE A 765 -67.74 -1.46 -26.10
CA ILE A 765 -67.90 -2.91 -26.31
C ILE A 765 -67.39 -3.75 -25.12
N PHE A 766 -66.37 -3.29 -24.38
CA PHE A 766 -65.81 -4.11 -23.28
C PHE A 766 -66.43 -3.84 -21.91
N LEU A 767 -66.88 -2.61 -21.62
CA LEU A 767 -67.61 -2.30 -20.39
C LEU A 767 -68.99 -2.99 -20.31
N GLY A 768 -69.54 -3.43 -21.45
CA GLY A 768 -70.74 -4.28 -21.51
C GLY A 768 -70.53 -5.73 -21.06
N LYS A 769 -69.28 -6.21 -20.92
CA LYS A 769 -68.98 -7.62 -20.54
C LYS A 769 -68.67 -7.82 -19.04
N LEU A 770 -68.92 -6.82 -18.20
CA LEU A 770 -68.55 -6.87 -16.77
C LEU A 770 -69.43 -7.82 -15.92
N LYS A 771 -70.69 -8.08 -16.30
CA LYS A 771 -71.74 -8.33 -15.29
C LYS A 771 -72.61 -9.59 -15.41
N GLU A 772 -72.35 -10.48 -16.38
CA GLU A 772 -73.28 -11.60 -16.68
C GLU A 772 -72.73 -13.03 -16.54
N SER A 773 -71.42 -13.27 -16.33
CA SER A 773 -70.93 -14.63 -15.97
C SER A 773 -71.08 -14.93 -14.46
N LEU A 774 -72.31 -14.69 -14.00
CA LEU A 774 -72.85 -14.85 -12.66
C LEU A 774 -72.63 -16.26 -12.07
N GLY A 775 -72.17 -16.30 -10.80
CA GLY A 775 -72.77 -17.19 -9.79
C GLY A 775 -72.06 -18.49 -9.41
N GLY A 776 -72.18 -18.86 -8.12
CA GLY A 776 -72.42 -20.29 -7.77
C GLY A 776 -71.53 -21.01 -6.73
N LYS A 777 -71.64 -20.64 -5.45
CA LYS A 777 -71.69 -21.52 -4.25
C LYS A 777 -70.93 -22.90 -4.18
N ASN A 778 -69.87 -22.94 -3.36
CA ASN A 778 -69.77 -23.58 -2.01
C ASN A 778 -69.91 -25.13 -1.74
N ARG A 779 -69.05 -25.63 -0.80
CA ARG A 779 -69.06 -26.89 0.07
C ARG A 779 -68.28 -28.14 -0.44
N ASN A 780 -67.22 -28.65 0.24
CA ASN A 780 -67.05 -29.43 1.52
C ASN A 780 -67.16 -30.97 1.30
N TYR A 781 -66.38 -31.91 1.89
CA TYR A 781 -65.74 -32.11 3.23
C TYR A 781 -64.37 -32.83 3.09
N ILE A 782 -63.29 -32.63 3.88
CA ILE A 782 -62.95 -32.96 5.30
C ILE A 782 -62.72 -34.47 5.61
N PHE A 783 -61.49 -34.85 6.04
CA PHE A 783 -61.21 -35.43 7.38
C PHE A 783 -59.71 -35.27 7.83
N LYS A 784 -59.52 -35.34 9.16
CA LYS A 784 -58.38 -34.97 10.08
C LYS A 784 -57.01 -35.66 9.80
N ALA A 785 -55.84 -35.30 10.39
CA ALA A 785 -55.57 -34.79 11.76
C ALA A 785 -54.33 -33.82 11.91
N ARG A 786 -53.78 -33.68 13.14
CA ARG A 786 -53.25 -32.42 13.73
C ARG A 786 -51.72 -32.31 14.05
N VAL A 787 -51.18 -31.10 13.78
CA VAL A 787 -50.39 -30.19 14.67
C VAL A 787 -48.95 -30.53 15.17
N LYS A 788 -48.00 -29.74 14.63
CA LYS A 788 -46.76 -29.07 15.15
C LYS A 788 -45.67 -29.81 15.99
N PRO A 789 -44.40 -29.35 15.89
CA PRO A 789 -43.22 -30.04 16.45
C PRO A 789 -42.56 -29.33 17.67
N ASP A 790 -41.81 -30.10 18.46
CA ASP A 790 -40.73 -29.67 19.36
C ASP A 790 -39.81 -30.89 19.66
N PRO A 791 -38.51 -30.74 20.01
CA PRO A 791 -37.53 -31.83 19.97
C PRO A 791 -37.38 -32.63 21.28
N THR A 792 -36.83 -33.83 21.16
CA THR A 792 -36.69 -34.81 22.25
C THR A 792 -35.34 -34.75 22.99
N LYS A 793 -35.41 -34.86 24.32
CA LYS A 793 -34.29 -35.21 25.24
C LYS A 793 -33.73 -36.61 24.92
N THR A 794 -32.58 -37.03 25.48
CA THR A 794 -32.51 -37.82 26.75
C THR A 794 -31.05 -38.06 27.21
N LEU A 795 -30.90 -38.35 28.51
CA LEU A 795 -29.68 -38.41 29.34
C LEU A 795 -28.67 -39.53 29.02
N LEU A 796 -27.45 -39.35 29.57
CA LEU A 796 -26.39 -40.36 29.76
C LEU A 796 -26.30 -40.79 31.25
N TYR A 797 -25.62 -41.91 31.56
CA TYR A 797 -25.48 -42.42 32.95
C TYR A 797 -24.03 -42.94 33.24
N ILE A 798 -23.35 -42.27 34.19
CA ILE A 798 -22.31 -42.71 35.17
C ILE A 798 -21.04 -43.52 34.72
N HIS A 799 -19.86 -42.89 34.95
CA HIS A 799 -18.57 -43.29 35.62
C HIS A 799 -18.27 -44.79 36.00
N PRO A 800 -17.02 -45.20 36.39
CA PRO A 800 -15.79 -44.44 36.65
C PRO A 800 -14.44 -45.05 36.16
N SER A 801 -13.32 -44.37 36.37
CA SER A 801 -12.00 -45.01 36.62
C SER A 801 -11.19 -44.24 37.68
N GLN A 802 -10.23 -44.93 38.33
CA GLN A 802 -9.54 -44.49 39.55
C GLN A 802 -8.03 -44.35 39.32
N SER A 803 -7.39 -43.42 40.04
CA SER A 803 -5.93 -43.36 40.23
C SER A 803 -5.56 -43.73 41.67
N VAL A 804 -4.49 -44.51 41.85
CA VAL A 804 -3.93 -44.93 43.15
C VAL A 804 -2.40 -44.77 43.11
N PRO A 805 -1.72 -44.35 44.20
CA PRO A 805 -0.62 -43.39 44.10
C PRO A 805 0.74 -43.91 44.65
N MET A 806 1.75 -43.04 44.70
CA MET A 806 2.90 -43.22 45.60
C MET A 806 3.39 -41.92 46.28
N THR A 807 2.95 -41.78 47.54
CA THR A 807 3.71 -41.43 48.77
C THR A 807 4.64 -40.19 48.85
N GLU A 808 4.30 -39.31 49.79
CA GLU A 808 5.07 -38.18 50.33
C GLU A 808 6.10 -38.58 51.41
N THR A 809 6.96 -37.63 51.82
CA THR A 809 7.33 -37.27 53.22
C THR A 809 8.43 -36.19 53.19
N ALA A 810 8.52 -35.16 54.05
CA ALA A 810 7.56 -34.57 55.00
C ALA A 810 8.01 -33.13 55.42
N ASP A 811 7.05 -32.33 55.92
CA ASP A 811 7.20 -31.10 56.74
C ASP A 811 7.90 -29.86 56.14
N ALA A 812 7.44 -28.61 56.35
CA ALA A 812 6.44 -28.07 57.29
C ALA A 812 5.71 -26.81 56.76
N GLY A 813 4.49 -26.51 57.27
CA GLY A 813 3.85 -25.19 57.15
C GLY A 813 2.37 -25.21 56.73
N LYS A 814 1.45 -24.98 57.68
CA LYS A 814 -0.01 -25.08 57.46
C LYS A 814 -0.59 -23.93 56.63
N PHE A 815 -0.90 -24.20 55.36
CA PHE A 815 -2.10 -23.69 54.68
C PHE A 815 -2.86 -24.88 54.09
N SER A 816 -4.19 -24.80 54.01
CA SER A 816 -5.02 -25.92 53.56
C SER A 816 -4.84 -26.18 52.07
N GLN A 817 -4.04 -27.19 51.72
CA GLN A 817 -3.93 -27.70 50.36
C GLN A 817 -5.26 -28.33 49.91
N GLN A 818 -6.13 -27.53 49.29
CA GLN A 818 -6.93 -28.07 48.19
C GLN A 818 -5.96 -28.40 47.07
N SER A 819 -6.08 -29.61 46.50
CA SER A 819 -5.09 -30.11 45.56
C SER A 819 -5.07 -29.28 44.28
N LEU A 820 -3.89 -28.74 43.94
CA LEU A 820 -3.63 -27.93 42.75
C LEU A 820 -3.53 -28.80 41.49
N TRP A 821 -4.56 -29.60 41.22
CA TRP A 821 -4.75 -30.27 39.93
C TRP A 821 -5.70 -29.43 39.07
N GLY A 822 -5.40 -29.33 37.77
CA GLY A 822 -6.30 -28.71 36.81
C GLY A 822 -7.58 -29.53 36.71
N LYS A 823 -8.67 -28.90 36.25
CA LYS A 823 -9.93 -29.58 35.99
C LYS A 823 -10.14 -29.71 34.48
N PRO A 824 -10.80 -30.78 34.00
CA PRO A 824 -11.14 -30.91 32.60
C PRO A 824 -11.84 -29.64 32.04
N LEU A 825 -11.45 -29.21 30.84
CA LEU A 825 -11.92 -27.98 30.20
C LEU A 825 -13.47 -27.88 30.14
N ASN A 826 -14.15 -29.01 29.98
CA ASN A 826 -15.61 -29.12 29.96
C ASN A 826 -16.30 -28.96 31.34
N GLU A 827 -15.56 -29.02 32.45
CA GLU A 827 -16.08 -28.77 33.81
C GLU A 827 -16.01 -27.28 34.21
N VAL A 828 -15.33 -26.43 33.44
CA VAL A 828 -15.22 -25.00 33.75
C VAL A 828 -16.47 -24.24 33.34
N ASN A 829 -17.16 -23.71 34.35
CA ASN A 829 -18.40 -22.97 34.19
C ASN A 829 -18.18 -21.55 33.64
N MET A 830 -19.18 -21.07 32.90
CA MET A 830 -19.25 -19.66 32.50
C MET A 830 -19.34 -18.75 33.74
N ILE A 831 -18.59 -17.64 33.72
CA ILE A 831 -18.55 -16.70 34.85
C ILE A 831 -19.87 -15.92 35.03
N THR A 832 -20.48 -16.01 36.21
CA THR A 832 -21.76 -15.34 36.50
C THR A 832 -21.59 -13.85 36.88
N PRO A 833 -22.65 -13.04 36.84
CA PRO A 833 -22.60 -11.65 37.32
C PRO A 833 -22.16 -11.52 38.79
N GLU A 834 -22.53 -12.47 39.64
CA GLU A 834 -22.22 -12.49 41.07
C GLU A 834 -20.72 -12.73 41.29
N ILE A 835 -20.13 -13.66 40.54
CA ILE A 835 -18.68 -13.93 40.58
C ILE A 835 -17.90 -12.72 40.04
N ARG A 836 -18.35 -12.09 38.94
CA ARG A 836 -17.74 -10.85 38.42
C ARG A 836 -17.75 -9.73 39.46
N GLN A 837 -18.88 -9.53 40.15
CA GLN A 837 -18.98 -8.56 41.24
C GLN A 837 -18.07 -8.93 42.43
N GLY A 838 -17.97 -10.21 42.77
CA GLY A 838 -17.06 -10.69 43.82
C GLY A 838 -15.59 -10.42 43.52
N ILE A 839 -15.14 -10.65 42.28
CA ILE A 839 -13.79 -10.29 41.83
C ILE A 839 -13.59 -8.77 41.86
N GLN A 840 -14.59 -8.00 41.43
CA GLN A 840 -14.53 -6.54 41.47
C GLN A 840 -14.42 -5.98 42.89
N VAL A 841 -15.16 -6.52 43.86
CA VAL A 841 -15.04 -6.10 45.27
C VAL A 841 -13.65 -6.39 45.80
N LYS A 842 -13.13 -7.61 45.60
CA LYS A 842 -11.76 -7.99 46.00
C LYS A 842 -10.70 -7.08 45.38
N TYR A 843 -10.85 -6.69 44.11
CA TYR A 843 -9.96 -5.75 43.44
C TYR A 843 -10.05 -4.34 44.04
N MET A 844 -11.26 -3.83 44.30
CA MET A 844 -11.47 -2.50 44.86
C MET A 844 -10.94 -2.35 46.29
N ASP A 845 -10.89 -3.44 47.06
CA ASP A 845 -10.35 -3.49 48.42
C ASP A 845 -8.82 -3.76 48.46
N SER A 846 -8.20 -4.11 47.32
CA SER A 846 -6.78 -4.47 47.22
C SER A 846 -5.82 -3.27 47.33
N LYS A 847 -4.63 -3.51 47.90
CA LYS A 847 -3.53 -2.54 47.97
C LYS A 847 -2.52 -2.73 46.83
N LYS A 848 -2.36 -3.96 46.33
CA LYS A 848 -1.44 -4.33 45.25
C LYS A 848 -2.01 -5.45 44.38
N ALA A 849 -2.37 -5.08 43.16
CA ALA A 849 -3.01 -5.95 42.19
C ALA A 849 -2.07 -6.32 41.02
N VAL A 850 -2.00 -7.60 40.66
CA VAL A 850 -1.26 -8.08 39.48
C VAL A 850 -2.24 -8.59 38.42
N PHE A 851 -2.04 -8.17 37.17
CA PHE A 851 -2.82 -8.61 36.02
C PHE A 851 -1.91 -9.29 34.99
N LEU A 852 -2.25 -10.52 34.59
CA LEU A 852 -1.54 -11.31 33.58
C LEU A 852 -2.51 -11.62 32.44
N LEU A 853 -2.35 -10.96 31.30
CA LEU A 853 -3.29 -11.06 30.19
C LEU A 853 -2.59 -11.70 28.99
N ASP A 854 -3.11 -12.80 28.47
CA ASP A 854 -2.79 -13.18 27.10
C ASP A 854 -3.40 -12.16 26.10
N ASN A 855 -2.85 -12.16 24.88
CA ASN A 855 -3.23 -11.29 23.78
C ASN A 855 -4.27 -11.93 22.82
N ASP A 856 -3.84 -12.93 22.04
CA ASP A 856 -4.49 -13.38 20.80
C ASP A 856 -5.50 -14.50 21.08
N GLY A 857 -6.80 -14.20 21.01
CA GLY A 857 -7.89 -15.08 21.47
C GLY A 857 -8.50 -14.59 22.79
N THR A 858 -7.68 -13.95 23.62
CA THR A 858 -8.05 -13.48 24.96
C THR A 858 -8.61 -12.04 24.99
N ILE A 859 -7.86 -11.04 24.50
CA ILE A 859 -8.28 -9.61 24.48
C ILE A 859 -8.38 -9.02 23.06
N LYS A 860 -8.22 -9.87 22.05
CA LYS A 860 -8.51 -9.66 20.63
C LYS A 860 -8.87 -11.01 19.98
N PRO A 861 -9.42 -11.07 18.76
CA PRO A 861 -9.57 -12.33 18.02
C PRO A 861 -8.24 -13.07 17.86
N PHE A 862 -8.30 -14.40 17.68
CA PHE A 862 -7.09 -15.24 17.57
C PHE A 862 -6.32 -15.03 16.24
N TYR A 863 -7.04 -14.96 15.11
CA TYR A 863 -6.47 -14.83 13.76
C TYR A 863 -6.62 -13.43 13.14
N GLU A 864 -7.30 -12.51 13.81
CA GLU A 864 -7.65 -11.18 13.30
C GLU A 864 -7.27 -10.10 14.32
N GLU A 865 -7.27 -8.83 13.91
CA GLU A 865 -7.19 -7.72 14.86
C GLU A 865 -8.59 -7.36 15.39
N ASN A 866 -8.66 -6.74 16.56
CA ASN A 866 -9.91 -6.12 17.02
C ASN A 866 -10.42 -5.10 15.99
N ASP A 867 -11.74 -5.00 15.86
CA ASP A 867 -12.35 -3.84 15.24
C ASP A 867 -12.05 -2.55 16.05
N SER A 868 -12.26 -1.38 15.44
CA SER A 868 -11.92 -0.10 16.07
C SER A 868 -12.73 0.21 17.34
N VAL A 869 -13.89 -0.43 17.52
CA VAL A 869 -14.72 -0.25 18.71
C VAL A 869 -14.14 -1.07 19.86
N ASP A 870 -13.90 -2.35 19.64
CA ASP A 870 -13.40 -3.23 20.69
C ASP A 870 -11.93 -2.97 21.03
N GLN A 871 -11.09 -2.57 20.06
CA GLN A 871 -9.75 -2.05 20.34
C GLN A 871 -9.81 -0.76 21.17
N GLY A 872 -10.81 0.11 20.92
CA GLY A 872 -11.04 1.33 21.68
C GLY A 872 -11.44 1.06 23.14
N LYS A 873 -12.24 0.01 23.39
CA LYS A 873 -12.64 -0.43 24.72
C LYS A 873 -11.48 -1.03 25.52
N ILE A 874 -10.76 -1.99 24.95
CA ILE A 874 -9.63 -2.63 25.64
C ILE A 874 -8.51 -1.61 25.93
N ASN A 875 -8.23 -0.69 24.99
CA ASN A 875 -7.29 0.40 25.22
C ASN A 875 -7.70 1.26 26.43
N GLN A 876 -8.99 1.63 26.56
CA GLN A 876 -9.47 2.41 27.70
C GLN A 876 -9.42 1.63 29.03
N ALA A 877 -9.73 0.34 29.01
CA ALA A 877 -9.64 -0.52 30.19
C ALA A 877 -8.19 -0.66 30.66
N LEU A 878 -7.26 -0.98 29.74
CA LEU A 878 -5.83 -1.08 30.01
C LEU A 878 -5.20 0.27 30.42
N GLU A 879 -5.58 1.39 29.80
CA GLU A 879 -5.13 2.72 30.22
C GLU A 879 -5.56 3.03 31.66
N ARG A 880 -6.78 2.66 32.08
CA ARG A 880 -7.21 2.84 33.48
C ARG A 880 -6.53 1.88 34.44
N LEU A 881 -6.35 0.61 34.07
CA LEU A 881 -5.65 -0.36 34.91
C LEU A 881 -4.19 0.05 35.12
N ALA A 882 -3.45 0.42 34.07
CA ALA A 882 -2.04 0.77 34.16
C ALA A 882 -1.78 2.20 34.69
N ALA A 883 -2.75 3.12 34.60
CA ALA A 883 -2.64 4.43 35.24
C ALA A 883 -2.68 4.37 36.78
N ASP A 884 -3.09 3.25 37.37
CA ASP A 884 -3.17 3.06 38.81
C ASP A 884 -1.84 2.51 39.37
N PRO A 885 -1.11 3.24 40.24
CA PRO A 885 0.18 2.81 40.77
C PRO A 885 0.09 1.64 41.78
N LEU A 886 -1.12 1.19 42.11
CA LEU A 886 -1.33 -0.04 42.86
C LEU A 886 -1.39 -1.29 41.95
N ASN A 887 -1.48 -1.10 40.63
CA ASN A 887 -1.58 -2.19 39.66
C ASN A 887 -0.25 -2.45 38.96
N GLU A 888 0.11 -3.72 38.81
CA GLU A 888 1.16 -4.18 37.90
C GLU A 888 0.50 -5.01 36.78
N VAL A 889 0.39 -4.42 35.60
CA VAL A 889 -0.32 -5.02 34.45
C VAL A 889 0.68 -5.54 33.42
N TRP A 890 0.52 -6.79 33.02
CA TRP A 890 1.33 -7.48 32.02
C TRP A 890 0.46 -8.02 30.88
N ILE A 891 0.89 -7.79 29.64
CA ILE A 891 0.44 -8.57 28.49
C ILE A 891 1.55 -9.54 28.08
N ILE A 892 1.17 -10.82 27.93
CA ILE A 892 2.07 -11.94 27.67
C ILE A 892 1.64 -12.57 26.34
N THR A 893 2.59 -12.88 25.45
CA THR A 893 2.30 -13.54 24.16
C THR A 893 3.37 -14.56 23.78
N GLU A 894 3.01 -15.50 22.93
CA GLU A 894 3.96 -16.41 22.25
C GLU A 894 4.83 -15.68 21.20
N LYS A 895 4.32 -14.57 20.65
CA LYS A 895 4.94 -13.78 19.56
C LYS A 895 6.11 -12.92 20.05
N ASP A 896 6.79 -12.21 19.15
CA ASP A 896 7.91 -11.33 19.55
C ASP A 896 7.35 -10.13 20.33
N VAL A 897 8.01 -9.67 21.39
CA VAL A 897 7.49 -8.60 22.27
C VAL A 897 7.21 -7.29 21.51
N LYS A 898 7.88 -7.11 20.37
CA LYS A 898 7.65 -6.01 19.43
C LYS A 898 6.22 -5.96 18.89
N ASP A 899 5.52 -7.10 18.80
CA ASP A 899 4.14 -7.15 18.34
C ASP A 899 3.20 -6.54 19.40
N LEU A 900 3.47 -6.77 20.70
CA LEU A 900 2.77 -6.08 21.80
C LEU A 900 3.15 -4.60 21.89
N GLU A 901 4.44 -4.27 21.72
CA GLU A 901 4.91 -2.88 21.67
C GLU A 901 4.29 -2.08 20.52
N LYS A 902 3.91 -2.75 19.42
CA LYS A 902 3.20 -2.15 18.29
C LYS A 902 1.71 -1.93 18.58
N THR A 903 1.04 -2.85 19.27
CA THR A 903 -0.43 -2.78 19.48
C THR A 903 -0.83 -1.99 20.72
N TYR A 904 -0.02 -2.01 21.78
CA TYR A 904 -0.31 -1.39 23.08
C TYR A 904 0.76 -0.37 23.52
N GLY A 905 1.62 0.05 22.58
CA GLY A 905 2.79 0.90 22.80
C GLY A 905 2.56 2.30 23.36
N HIS A 906 1.33 2.81 23.34
CA HIS A 906 0.89 4.02 24.06
C HIS A 906 0.89 3.82 25.56
N ILE A 907 0.37 2.66 25.99
CA ILE A 907 -0.21 2.53 27.30
C ILE A 907 0.93 2.61 28.30
N LYS A 908 0.91 3.70 29.08
CA LYS A 908 1.96 3.99 30.06
C LYS A 908 1.80 3.04 31.23
N ASN A 909 2.94 2.60 31.76
CA ASN A 909 3.04 1.63 32.86
C ASN A 909 2.51 0.22 32.56
N LEU A 910 2.12 -0.07 31.31
CA LEU A 910 1.81 -1.42 30.86
C LEU A 910 3.13 -2.15 30.55
N ASN A 911 3.28 -3.37 31.08
CA ASN A 911 4.46 -4.21 30.87
C ASN A 911 4.18 -5.27 29.81
N PHE A 912 5.20 -5.63 29.02
CA PHE A 912 5.08 -6.61 27.94
C PHE A 912 6.10 -7.72 28.04
N ALA A 913 5.68 -8.93 27.72
CA ALA A 913 6.57 -10.07 27.59
C ALA A 913 6.19 -10.94 26.38
N GLY A 914 7.09 -10.98 25.39
CA GLY A 914 6.98 -11.86 24.23
C GLY A 914 7.67 -13.20 24.46
N HIS A 915 7.65 -14.06 23.43
CA HIS A 915 8.23 -15.40 23.40
C HIS A 915 7.86 -16.20 24.66
N PHE A 916 6.56 -16.44 24.86
CA PHE A 916 5.98 -17.13 26.01
C PHE A 916 6.38 -16.48 27.35
N GLY A 917 6.41 -15.14 27.42
CA GLY A 917 6.79 -14.41 28.64
C GLY A 917 8.29 -14.29 28.91
N THR A 918 9.16 -14.91 28.10
CA THR A 918 10.62 -14.92 28.33
C THR A 918 11.39 -13.73 27.75
N GLN A 919 10.75 -12.95 26.86
CA GLN A 919 11.32 -11.76 26.23
C GLN A 919 10.66 -10.50 26.80
N LEU A 920 11.21 -9.99 27.92
CA LEU A 920 10.71 -8.76 28.54
C LEU A 920 11.05 -7.54 27.68
N SER A 921 10.09 -6.62 27.51
CA SER A 921 10.36 -5.35 26.83
C SER A 921 11.28 -4.46 27.65
N ARG A 922 12.18 -3.73 26.97
CA ARG A 922 13.07 -2.72 27.56
C ARG A 922 12.33 -1.52 28.17
N ARG A 923 11.03 -1.35 27.87
CA ARG A 923 10.20 -0.27 28.41
C ARG A 923 9.52 -0.61 29.73
N ASN A 924 9.54 -1.88 30.15
CA ASN A 924 8.83 -2.33 31.33
C ASN A 924 9.34 -1.55 32.54
N ILE A 925 8.42 -0.98 33.30
CA ILE A 925 8.76 -0.22 34.52
C ILE A 925 9.18 -1.21 35.61
N HIS A 926 8.51 -2.36 35.65
CA HIS A 926 8.81 -3.45 36.56
C HIS A 926 9.87 -4.35 35.91
N LYS A 927 11.03 -4.42 36.57
CA LYS A 927 12.05 -5.41 36.23
C LYS A 927 11.70 -6.71 36.94
N VAL A 928 11.78 -7.82 36.22
CA VAL A 928 11.66 -9.18 36.77
C VAL A 928 12.91 -9.94 36.35
N GLN A 929 13.56 -10.61 37.30
CA GLN A 929 14.74 -11.42 37.02
C GLN A 929 14.29 -12.83 36.63
N LEU A 930 14.38 -13.14 35.33
CA LEU A 930 14.07 -14.49 34.84
C LEU A 930 15.27 -15.43 35.03
N PRO A 931 15.04 -16.75 35.27
CA PRO A 931 16.10 -17.73 35.52
C PRO A 931 17.24 -17.70 34.49
N ASP A 932 18.48 -17.93 34.90
CA ASP A 932 19.59 -18.01 33.96
C ASP A 932 19.74 -19.40 33.33
N THR A 933 20.01 -19.40 32.04
CA THR A 933 20.20 -20.58 31.17
C THR A 933 21.60 -20.63 30.56
N SER A 934 22.47 -19.66 30.87
CA SER A 934 23.81 -19.54 30.30
C SER A 934 24.66 -20.81 30.41
N LYS A 935 24.49 -21.58 31.50
CA LYS A 935 25.15 -22.86 31.75
C LYS A 935 24.58 -23.95 30.83
N GLY A 936 25.42 -24.49 29.93
CA GLY A 936 25.04 -25.56 29.00
C GLY A 936 24.46 -25.08 27.67
N PHE A 937 23.90 -23.86 27.59
CA PHE A 937 23.33 -23.33 26.34
C PHE A 937 24.39 -23.15 25.24
N ARG A 938 25.59 -22.72 25.61
CA ARG A 938 26.70 -22.48 24.65
C ARG A 938 27.22 -23.80 24.08
N GLU A 939 27.41 -24.78 24.97
CA GLU A 939 27.89 -26.12 24.65
C GLU A 939 26.86 -26.86 23.79
N MET A 940 25.60 -26.89 24.21
CA MET A 940 24.47 -27.45 23.46
C MET A 940 24.35 -26.82 22.06
N LYS A 941 24.48 -25.50 21.94
CA LYS A 941 24.42 -24.81 20.64
C LYS A 941 25.55 -25.25 19.70
N GLN A 942 26.76 -25.44 20.22
CA GLN A 942 27.91 -25.91 19.43
C GLN A 942 27.71 -27.37 18.98
N GLU A 943 27.22 -28.23 19.88
CA GLU A 943 26.97 -29.64 19.62
C GLU A 943 25.81 -29.85 18.62
N ALA A 944 24.72 -29.10 18.78
CA ALA A 944 23.63 -29.06 17.81
C ALA A 944 24.09 -28.54 16.43
N ALA A 945 24.87 -27.47 16.38
CA ALA A 945 25.42 -26.96 15.12
C ALA A 945 26.31 -27.98 14.41
N LYS A 946 27.04 -28.82 15.16
CA LYS A 946 27.82 -29.93 14.62
C LYS A 946 26.94 -31.01 13.98
N ILE A 947 25.85 -31.43 14.63
CA ILE A 947 24.86 -32.37 14.06
C ILE A 947 24.31 -31.85 12.74
N PHE A 948 23.91 -30.57 12.68
CA PHE A 948 23.46 -29.96 11.44
C PHE A 948 24.56 -29.90 10.35
N LEU A 949 25.81 -29.61 10.72
CA LEU A 949 26.93 -29.58 9.78
C LEU A 949 27.22 -30.99 9.20
N GLU A 950 27.21 -32.02 10.04
CA GLU A 950 27.46 -33.42 9.65
C GLU A 950 26.33 -34.01 8.77
N SER A 951 25.09 -33.50 8.92
CA SER A 951 23.98 -33.84 8.02
C SER A 951 24.13 -33.26 6.60
N GLY A 952 25.01 -32.28 6.42
CA GLY A 952 25.23 -31.57 5.17
C GLY A 952 24.02 -30.79 4.65
N ILE A 953 23.04 -30.48 5.51
CA ILE A 953 21.80 -29.80 5.11
C ILE A 953 21.90 -28.27 5.23
N SER A 954 21.30 -27.53 4.30
CA SER A 954 21.12 -26.08 4.47
C SER A 954 20.01 -25.77 5.49
N TYR A 955 20.26 -24.86 6.43
CA TYR A 955 19.27 -24.40 7.42
C TYR A 955 19.40 -22.90 7.71
N ARG A 956 18.36 -22.31 8.29
CA ARG A 956 18.38 -20.96 8.91
C ARG A 956 18.11 -21.09 10.41
N VAL A 957 18.75 -20.27 11.24
CA VAL A 957 18.58 -20.30 12.70
C VAL A 957 18.02 -18.96 13.22
N LYS A 958 17.03 -19.00 14.14
CA LYS A 958 16.62 -17.88 15.02
C LYS A 958 16.80 -18.35 16.46
N GLU A 959 17.52 -17.61 17.28
CA GLU A 959 17.73 -17.95 18.69
C GLU A 959 17.24 -16.85 19.64
N GLY A 960 17.03 -17.24 20.89
CA GLY A 960 16.75 -16.37 22.03
C GLY A 960 17.33 -16.99 23.32
N LYS A 961 17.17 -16.31 24.46
CA LYS A 961 17.80 -16.75 25.74
C LYS A 961 17.40 -18.17 26.18
N TYR A 962 16.24 -18.65 25.75
CA TYR A 962 15.66 -19.93 26.17
C TYR A 962 15.33 -20.88 25.00
N PHE A 963 15.67 -20.53 23.76
CA PHE A 963 15.36 -21.36 22.60
C PHE A 963 16.32 -21.18 21.41
N ILE A 964 16.42 -22.22 20.57
CA ILE A 964 17.08 -22.18 19.27
C ILE A 964 16.15 -22.85 18.24
N ASN A 965 15.71 -22.10 17.23
CA ASN A 965 14.82 -22.56 16.17
C ASN A 965 15.57 -22.67 14.85
N TYR A 966 15.78 -23.90 14.40
CA TYR A 966 16.30 -24.26 13.09
C TYR A 966 15.14 -24.40 12.09
N THR A 967 15.26 -23.78 10.92
CA THR A 967 14.30 -23.85 9.82
C THR A 967 15.00 -24.44 8.60
N ILE A 968 14.57 -25.61 8.18
CA ILE A 968 15.16 -26.42 7.10
C ILE A 968 14.20 -26.37 5.90
N PRO A 969 14.66 -26.04 4.68
CA PRO A 969 13.83 -26.20 3.48
C PRO A 969 13.54 -27.68 3.24
N MET A 970 12.29 -28.01 2.92
CA MET A 970 11.89 -29.40 2.63
C MET A 970 12.63 -30.00 1.41
N TRP A 971 13.24 -29.16 0.59
CA TRP A 971 13.95 -29.54 -0.62
C TRP A 971 15.35 -28.92 -0.66
N GLU A 972 16.36 -29.75 -0.90
CA GLU A 972 17.73 -29.34 -1.19
C GLU A 972 17.97 -29.35 -2.70
N LYS A 973 18.62 -28.33 -3.24
CA LYS A 973 19.08 -28.35 -4.64
C LYS A 973 20.42 -29.06 -4.68
N GLU A 974 20.55 -30.12 -5.49
CA GLU A 974 21.87 -30.71 -5.76
C GLU A 974 22.83 -29.63 -6.30
N SER A 975 24.01 -29.54 -5.70
CA SER A 975 25.05 -28.61 -6.12
C SER A 975 25.99 -29.26 -7.15
N SER A 976 26.67 -28.44 -7.94
CA SER A 976 27.78 -28.81 -8.84
C SER A 976 27.47 -29.59 -10.14
N SER A 977 26.87 -28.93 -11.13
CA SER A 977 27.44 -28.88 -12.50
C SER A 977 26.66 -27.93 -13.43
N TRP A 978 27.35 -26.95 -14.02
CA TRP A 978 26.74 -26.03 -14.99
C TRP A 978 26.80 -26.59 -16.42
N LYS A 979 25.89 -27.50 -16.76
CA LYS A 979 25.40 -27.80 -18.13
C LYS A 979 24.26 -28.82 -18.08
N LEU A 980 23.16 -28.55 -18.81
CA LEU A 980 21.98 -29.39 -19.06
C LEU A 980 20.93 -29.53 -17.93
N TRP A 981 19.81 -28.81 -18.10
CA TRP A 981 18.44 -29.08 -17.63
C TRP A 981 18.13 -29.11 -16.10
N PRO A 982 16.87 -28.82 -15.68
CA PRO A 982 16.48 -28.77 -14.28
C PRO A 982 16.03 -30.15 -13.79
N GLY A 983 16.74 -30.75 -12.84
CA GLY A 983 16.35 -32.07 -12.35
C GLY A 983 17.17 -32.63 -11.21
N ARG A 984 16.90 -32.17 -9.98
CA ARG A 984 16.80 -32.95 -8.72
C ARG A 984 16.78 -31.98 -7.55
N SER A 985 15.60 -31.86 -6.93
CA SER A 985 15.52 -31.38 -5.56
C SER A 985 15.43 -32.63 -4.69
N VAL A 986 16.41 -32.88 -3.82
CA VAL A 986 16.35 -34.00 -2.88
C VAL A 986 15.37 -33.62 -1.77
N LEU A 987 14.42 -34.52 -1.47
CA LEU A 987 13.52 -34.35 -0.33
C LEU A 987 14.34 -34.58 0.93
N ASN A 988 14.34 -33.61 1.83
CA ASN A 988 15.21 -33.59 3.00
C ASN A 988 14.70 -34.46 4.18
N GLU A 989 13.65 -35.25 3.98
CA GLU A 989 12.92 -35.97 5.04
C GLU A 989 13.82 -36.92 5.85
N GLU A 990 14.56 -37.81 5.19
CA GLU A 990 15.49 -38.74 5.86
C GLU A 990 16.61 -38.00 6.63
N LYS A 991 17.17 -36.92 6.05
CA LYS A 991 18.16 -36.07 6.73
C LYS A 991 17.56 -35.37 7.94
N TYR A 992 16.34 -34.86 7.81
CA TYR A 992 15.60 -34.19 8.88
C TYR A 992 15.31 -35.15 10.04
N ASP A 993 14.78 -36.34 9.76
CA ASP A 993 14.48 -37.35 10.77
C ASP A 993 15.75 -37.80 11.51
N LYS A 994 16.87 -37.96 10.77
CA LYS A 994 18.18 -38.22 11.38
C LYS A 994 18.64 -37.09 12.32
N ILE A 995 18.55 -35.82 11.89
CA ILE A 995 18.89 -34.67 12.74
C ILE A 995 18.00 -34.62 13.98
N VAL A 996 16.69 -34.86 13.84
CA VAL A 996 15.75 -34.92 14.98
C VAL A 996 16.14 -36.04 15.95
N ALA A 997 16.51 -37.22 15.45
CA ALA A 997 16.95 -38.34 16.28
C ALA A 997 18.27 -38.04 17.02
N GLU A 998 19.25 -37.46 16.33
CA GLU A 998 20.56 -37.11 16.91
C GLU A 998 20.44 -35.98 17.95
N LEU A 999 19.61 -34.96 17.72
CA LEU A 999 19.33 -33.91 18.70
C LEU A 999 18.57 -34.47 19.93
N ASN A 1000 17.59 -35.35 19.73
CA ASN A 1000 16.90 -36.01 20.84
C ASN A 1000 17.83 -36.89 21.66
N LYS A 1001 18.80 -37.55 21.02
CA LYS A 1001 19.84 -38.31 21.70
C LYS A 1001 20.77 -37.38 22.50
N MET A 1002 21.28 -36.31 21.88
CA MET A 1002 22.13 -35.31 22.53
C MET A 1002 21.48 -34.74 23.81
N VAL A 1003 20.20 -34.36 23.75
CA VAL A 1003 19.45 -33.80 24.89
C VAL A 1003 19.22 -34.83 26.01
N ARG A 1004 18.95 -36.10 25.66
CA ARG A 1004 18.70 -37.18 26.63
C ARG A 1004 19.98 -37.70 27.30
N ASP A 1005 21.04 -37.88 26.52
CA ASP A 1005 22.25 -38.59 26.97
C ASP A 1005 23.19 -37.65 27.77
N ASN A 1006 23.03 -36.32 27.66
CA ASN A 1006 23.83 -35.34 28.39
C ASN A 1006 23.05 -34.69 29.56
N PRO A 1007 23.42 -34.97 30.84
CA PRO A 1007 22.73 -34.40 32.01
C PRO A 1007 22.75 -32.87 32.10
N ALA A 1008 23.65 -32.19 31.38
CA ALA A 1008 23.66 -30.73 31.31
C ALA A 1008 22.51 -30.17 30.45
N TYR A 1009 21.91 -30.98 29.57
CA TYR A 1009 20.83 -30.57 28.67
C TYR A 1009 19.46 -31.11 29.08
N LYS A 1010 19.34 -31.80 30.22
CA LYS A 1010 18.09 -32.41 30.72
C LYS A 1010 16.89 -31.47 30.83
N ASP A 1011 17.16 -30.15 30.90
CA ASP A 1011 16.18 -29.08 31.02
C ASP A 1011 15.79 -28.50 29.65
N TYR A 1012 16.29 -29.05 28.54
CA TYR A 1012 15.87 -28.74 27.17
C TYR A 1012 14.99 -29.85 26.59
N VAL A 1013 14.17 -29.49 25.60
CA VAL A 1013 13.32 -30.40 24.82
C VAL A 1013 13.51 -30.12 23.33
N VAL A 1014 13.46 -31.17 22.51
CA VAL A 1014 13.46 -31.07 21.05
C VAL A 1014 12.01 -31.12 20.56
N GLY A 1015 11.49 -30.00 20.07
CA GLY A 1015 10.22 -29.95 19.33
C GLY A 1015 10.48 -29.93 17.82
N ASN A 1016 9.73 -30.69 17.03
CA ASN A 1016 9.90 -30.73 15.58
C ASN A 1016 8.56 -30.75 14.85
N PHE A 1017 8.42 -29.93 13.79
CA PHE A 1017 7.13 -29.67 13.15
C PHE A 1017 7.29 -29.14 11.71
N LEU A 1018 6.36 -29.54 10.83
CA LEU A 1018 6.30 -29.11 9.43
C LEU A 1018 5.42 -27.87 9.28
N ILE A 1019 5.94 -26.78 8.70
CA ILE A 1019 5.15 -25.58 8.38
C ILE A 1019 5.26 -25.28 6.88
N GLY A 1020 4.22 -25.66 6.13
CA GLY A 1020 4.11 -25.40 4.69
C GLY A 1020 5.15 -26.17 3.86
N LYS A 1021 6.31 -25.54 3.60
CA LYS A 1021 7.42 -26.13 2.80
C LYS A 1021 8.76 -26.09 3.54
N VAL A 1022 8.73 -25.91 4.85
CA VAL A 1022 9.92 -25.97 5.72
C VAL A 1022 9.65 -26.87 6.91
N TYR A 1023 10.61 -27.73 7.23
CA TYR A 1023 10.67 -28.37 8.54
C TYR A 1023 11.24 -27.38 9.55
N ARG A 1024 10.78 -27.44 10.79
CA ARG A 1024 11.36 -26.71 11.92
C ARG A 1024 11.75 -27.68 13.02
N ILE A 1025 12.91 -27.41 13.63
CA ILE A 1025 13.37 -28.06 14.85
C ILE A 1025 13.66 -26.96 15.87
N ALA A 1026 13.05 -27.05 17.04
CA ALA A 1026 13.17 -26.13 18.15
C ALA A 1026 13.85 -26.85 19.32
N LEU A 1027 14.97 -26.31 19.80
CA LEU A 1027 15.54 -26.66 21.09
C LEU A 1027 15.02 -25.64 22.10
N THR A 1028 14.15 -26.03 23.03
CA THR A 1028 13.51 -25.12 24.00
C THR A 1028 13.85 -25.53 25.43
N HIS A 1029 14.24 -24.57 26.26
CA HIS A 1029 14.43 -24.81 27.70
C HIS A 1029 13.07 -24.95 28.41
N LYS A 1030 13.01 -25.67 29.54
CA LYS A 1030 11.82 -25.79 30.41
C LYS A 1030 11.30 -24.47 31.00
N TYR A 1031 12.02 -23.37 30.77
CA TYR A 1031 11.62 -22.01 31.14
C TYR A 1031 11.03 -21.23 29.96
N PHE A 1032 10.89 -21.84 28.78
CA PHE A 1032 10.28 -21.27 27.60
C PHE A 1032 8.76 -21.49 27.59
N ASN A 1033 8.08 -20.93 28.59
CA ASN A 1033 6.63 -21.07 28.80
C ASN A 1033 6.06 -19.85 29.54
N LYS A 1034 4.75 -19.63 29.37
CA LYS A 1034 4.04 -18.52 30.04
C LYS A 1034 3.97 -18.68 31.57
N GLU A 1035 4.42 -19.79 32.16
CA GLU A 1035 4.54 -19.99 33.63
C GLU A 1035 5.74 -19.25 34.23
N THR A 1036 6.85 -19.14 33.50
CA THR A 1036 8.14 -18.71 34.05
C THR A 1036 8.13 -17.27 34.57
N LEU A 1037 7.53 -16.33 33.83
CA LEU A 1037 7.41 -14.93 34.24
C LEU A 1037 6.46 -14.77 35.45
N PRO A 1038 5.20 -15.27 35.42
CA PRO A 1038 4.30 -15.26 36.57
C PRO A 1038 4.90 -15.84 37.83
N THR A 1039 5.56 -17.00 37.74
CA THR A 1039 6.24 -17.62 38.89
C THR A 1039 7.34 -16.69 39.42
N SER A 1040 8.24 -16.20 38.55
CA SER A 1040 9.32 -15.27 38.96
C SER A 1040 8.81 -13.96 39.56
N LEU A 1041 7.63 -13.49 39.13
CA LEU A 1041 6.98 -12.28 39.63
C LEU A 1041 6.28 -12.49 40.97
N LEU A 1042 5.61 -13.63 41.15
CA LEU A 1042 4.84 -13.92 42.36
C LEU A 1042 5.71 -14.47 43.50
N THR A 1043 6.79 -15.21 43.20
CA THR A 1043 7.71 -15.77 44.23
C THR A 1043 8.71 -14.77 44.80
N ASP A 1044 8.74 -13.53 44.30
CA ASP A 1044 9.56 -12.43 44.81
C ASP A 1044 9.05 -12.04 46.21
N GLU A 1045 9.75 -12.44 47.28
CA GLU A 1045 9.31 -12.27 48.68
C GLU A 1045 9.17 -10.79 49.11
N ASP A 1046 9.88 -9.88 48.42
CA ASP A 1046 9.77 -8.43 48.62
C ASP A 1046 8.50 -7.83 47.97
N ARG A 1047 7.70 -8.62 47.22
CA ARG A 1047 6.45 -8.18 46.58
C ARG A 1047 5.21 -8.61 47.35
N GLU A 1048 4.73 -7.73 48.23
CA GLU A 1048 3.41 -7.86 48.83
C GLU A 1048 2.32 -7.59 47.77
N VAL A 1049 1.71 -8.68 47.25
CA VAL A 1049 0.57 -8.67 46.32
C VAL A 1049 -0.64 -9.26 47.04
N ASP A 1050 -1.77 -8.55 47.07
CA ASP A 1050 -3.01 -8.99 47.73
C ASP A 1050 -4.19 -9.24 46.76
N PHE A 1051 -4.00 -8.95 45.47
CA PHE A 1051 -4.92 -9.35 44.40
C PHE A 1051 -4.18 -9.82 43.15
N GLY A 1052 -4.71 -10.85 42.49
CA GLY A 1052 -4.24 -11.30 41.18
C GLY A 1052 -5.38 -11.70 40.24
N LEU A 1053 -5.18 -11.47 38.94
CA LEU A 1053 -6.05 -11.94 37.86
C LEU A 1053 -5.20 -12.40 36.66
N SER A 1054 -5.46 -13.62 36.16
CA SER A 1054 -4.99 -14.06 34.84
C SER A 1054 -6.13 -14.32 33.86
N LEU A 1055 -5.95 -13.91 32.60
CA LEU A 1055 -6.82 -14.22 31.46
C LEU A 1055 -6.01 -14.95 30.37
N GLY A 1056 -6.56 -16.03 29.81
CA GLY A 1056 -5.95 -16.83 28.74
C GLY A 1056 -7.00 -17.60 27.92
N ASP A 1057 -6.63 -18.13 26.76
CA ASP A 1057 -7.52 -18.87 25.86
C ASP A 1057 -6.94 -20.20 25.37
N MET A 1058 -5.65 -20.48 25.60
CA MET A 1058 -4.91 -21.63 25.08
C MET A 1058 -4.23 -22.45 26.20
N ASP A 1059 -3.92 -23.72 25.94
CA ASP A 1059 -3.18 -24.60 26.86
C ASP A 1059 -1.83 -23.98 27.30
N SER A 1060 -1.23 -23.16 26.42
CA SER A 1060 -0.06 -22.33 26.73
C SER A 1060 -0.22 -21.42 27.95
N ASP A 1061 -1.45 -20.99 28.27
CA ASP A 1061 -1.79 -20.04 29.33
C ASP A 1061 -1.97 -20.70 30.69
N GLU A 1062 -2.10 -22.04 30.72
CA GLU A 1062 -2.33 -22.78 31.97
C GLU A 1062 -1.18 -22.60 32.96
N GLY A 1063 0.03 -22.29 32.47
CA GLY A 1063 1.14 -21.84 33.31
C GLY A 1063 0.84 -20.55 34.09
N MET A 1064 0.20 -19.56 33.46
CA MET A 1064 -0.22 -18.33 34.13
C MET A 1064 -1.34 -18.59 35.15
N HIS A 1065 -2.30 -19.44 34.76
CA HIS A 1065 -3.43 -19.82 35.62
C HIS A 1065 -2.96 -20.60 36.86
N ARG A 1066 -2.06 -21.59 36.69
CA ARG A 1066 -1.43 -22.36 37.76
C ARG A 1066 -0.68 -21.46 38.73
N ALA A 1067 0.14 -20.54 38.21
CA ALA A 1067 0.88 -19.58 39.04
C ALA A 1067 -0.06 -18.69 39.88
N MET A 1068 -1.16 -18.19 39.30
CA MET A 1068 -2.18 -17.42 40.02
C MET A 1068 -2.91 -18.26 41.09
N GLN A 1069 -3.34 -19.48 40.74
CA GLN A 1069 -4.00 -20.38 41.71
C GLN A 1069 -3.09 -20.77 42.87
N SER A 1070 -1.77 -20.89 42.64
CA SER A 1070 -0.80 -21.18 43.72
C SER A 1070 -0.77 -20.11 44.84
N ARG A 1071 -1.25 -18.90 44.53
CA ARG A 1071 -1.42 -17.77 45.48
C ARG A 1071 -2.88 -17.51 45.87
N GLY A 1072 -3.83 -18.38 45.49
CA GLY A 1072 -5.26 -18.19 45.72
C GLY A 1072 -5.90 -17.05 44.91
N PHE A 1073 -5.25 -16.63 43.82
CA PHE A 1073 -5.68 -15.55 42.95
C PHE A 1073 -6.57 -16.04 41.80
N ASN A 1074 -7.20 -15.08 41.11
CA ASN A 1074 -8.23 -15.38 40.13
C ASN A 1074 -7.59 -15.82 38.80
N ALA A 1075 -8.03 -16.95 38.25
CA ALA A 1075 -7.72 -17.39 36.89
C ALA A 1075 -9.04 -17.57 36.12
N LEU A 1076 -9.11 -17.00 34.92
CA LEU A 1076 -10.28 -17.07 34.03
C LEU A 1076 -9.85 -17.41 32.59
N LEU A 1077 -10.57 -18.33 31.98
CA LEU A 1077 -10.35 -18.79 30.61
C LEU A 1077 -11.25 -18.02 29.62
N VAL A 1078 -10.88 -17.96 28.35
CA VAL A 1078 -11.69 -17.46 27.24
C VAL A 1078 -11.88 -18.60 26.23
N LYS A 1079 -13.03 -19.29 26.26
CA LYS A 1079 -13.35 -20.42 25.36
C LYS A 1079 -14.87 -20.61 25.20
N SER A 1080 -15.34 -20.73 23.97
CA SER A 1080 -16.75 -21.02 23.65
C SER A 1080 -17.11 -22.49 23.90
N ASP A 1081 -18.41 -22.79 23.99
CA ASP A 1081 -18.88 -24.18 24.13
C ASP A 1081 -18.58 -24.98 22.86
N GLU A 1082 -18.71 -24.35 21.68
CA GLU A 1082 -18.40 -24.94 20.38
C GLU A 1082 -16.91 -25.29 20.26
N GLU A 1083 -16.01 -24.42 20.73
CA GLU A 1083 -14.56 -24.65 20.73
C GLU A 1083 -14.16 -25.82 21.65
N ILE A 1084 -14.74 -25.87 22.86
CA ILE A 1084 -14.54 -26.99 23.79
C ILE A 1084 -15.04 -28.30 23.15
N ASN A 1085 -16.24 -28.30 22.57
CA ASN A 1085 -16.79 -29.48 21.92
C ASN A 1085 -15.97 -29.92 20.69
N GLN A 1086 -15.32 -29.01 19.96
CA GLN A 1086 -14.40 -29.35 18.87
C GLN A 1086 -13.12 -30.04 19.38
N ILE A 1087 -12.56 -29.57 20.50
CA ILE A 1087 -11.38 -30.18 21.13
C ILE A 1087 -11.68 -31.64 21.51
N TYR A 1088 -12.80 -31.89 22.19
CA TYR A 1088 -13.18 -33.26 22.60
C TYR A 1088 -13.73 -34.16 21.48
N SER A 1089 -14.12 -33.61 20.31
CA SER A 1089 -14.63 -34.42 19.17
C SER A 1089 -13.58 -34.73 18.10
N THR A 1090 -12.39 -34.12 18.16
CA THR A 1090 -11.30 -34.35 17.20
C THR A 1090 -10.19 -35.27 17.73
N THR A 1091 -10.20 -35.60 19.02
CA THR A 1091 -9.33 -36.63 19.62
C THR A 1091 -9.78 -38.04 19.25
N THR A 1092 -8.94 -38.76 18.51
CA THR A 1092 -9.08 -40.20 18.24
C THR A 1092 -8.90 -41.04 19.51
N GLU A 1093 -9.44 -42.27 19.54
CA GLU A 1093 -9.44 -43.15 20.72
C GLU A 1093 -8.05 -43.38 21.36
N SER A 1094 -6.97 -43.31 20.57
CA SER A 1094 -5.59 -43.42 21.05
C SER A 1094 -5.06 -42.21 21.85
N ASN A 1095 -5.78 -41.09 21.89
CA ASN A 1095 -5.37 -39.84 22.55
C ASN A 1095 -6.29 -39.41 23.70
N LEU A 1096 -7.21 -40.28 24.14
CA LEU A 1096 -8.15 -40.01 25.23
C LEU A 1096 -7.49 -39.73 26.60
N GLU A 1097 -6.19 -40.04 26.77
CA GLU A 1097 -5.41 -39.71 27.97
C GLU A 1097 -4.96 -38.24 28.06
N LYS A 1098 -5.11 -37.44 27.00
CA LYS A 1098 -4.80 -36.00 27.01
C LYS A 1098 -6.04 -35.14 26.81
N GLY A 1099 -6.91 -35.15 27.82
CA GLY A 1099 -7.79 -34.01 28.07
C GLY A 1099 -6.96 -32.76 28.37
N TRP A 1100 -7.46 -31.59 27.97
CA TRP A 1100 -6.90 -30.31 28.44
C TRP A 1100 -7.48 -30.04 29.83
N ASP A 1101 -6.61 -30.12 30.84
CA ASP A 1101 -6.91 -29.73 32.21
C ASP A 1101 -6.52 -28.27 32.45
N THR A 1102 -7.45 -27.48 32.95
CA THR A 1102 -7.30 -26.05 33.16
C THR A 1102 -7.32 -25.64 34.63
N PHE A 1103 -6.52 -24.64 34.95
CA PHE A 1103 -6.43 -24.00 36.27
C PHE A 1103 -7.36 -22.77 36.35
N ALA A 1104 -8.05 -22.43 35.27
CA ALA A 1104 -9.08 -21.41 35.29
C ALA A 1104 -10.28 -21.84 36.16
N SER A 1105 -10.73 -20.93 37.03
CA SER A 1105 -11.88 -21.17 37.90
C SER A 1105 -13.22 -21.10 37.16
N HIS A 1106 -13.29 -20.23 36.14
CA HIS A 1106 -14.47 -19.92 35.34
C HIS A 1106 -14.02 -19.43 33.96
N ARG A 1107 -14.94 -19.30 33.00
CA ARG A 1107 -14.63 -18.82 31.65
C ARG A 1107 -15.58 -17.77 31.07
N PHE A 1108 -15.08 -17.06 30.06
CA PHE A 1108 -15.84 -16.27 29.10
C PHE A 1108 -15.98 -17.04 27.78
N SER A 1109 -17.02 -16.78 27.01
CA SER A 1109 -17.25 -17.45 25.72
C SER A 1109 -16.52 -16.83 24.51
N ASN A 1110 -15.88 -15.67 24.67
CA ASN A 1110 -15.04 -15.00 23.65
C ASN A 1110 -14.35 -13.75 24.23
N HIS A 1111 -13.36 -13.23 23.49
CA HIS A 1111 -12.61 -12.01 23.82
C HIS A 1111 -13.49 -10.78 24.11
N LYS A 1112 -14.62 -10.58 23.41
CA LYS A 1112 -15.49 -9.40 23.64
C LYS A 1112 -16.10 -9.40 25.05
N HIS A 1113 -16.38 -10.59 25.61
CA HIS A 1113 -16.81 -10.73 27.00
C HIS A 1113 -15.67 -10.49 28.01
N ALA A 1114 -14.44 -10.88 27.68
CA ALA A 1114 -13.25 -10.55 28.50
C ALA A 1114 -12.97 -9.03 28.51
N ILE A 1115 -13.01 -8.36 27.35
CA ILE A 1115 -12.88 -6.89 27.23
C ILE A 1115 -13.95 -6.20 28.08
N LYS A 1116 -15.22 -6.61 27.95
CA LYS A 1116 -16.33 -6.05 28.74
C LYS A 1116 -16.14 -6.24 30.24
N PHE A 1117 -15.61 -7.38 30.69
CA PHE A 1117 -15.31 -7.60 32.10
C PHE A 1117 -14.22 -6.65 32.61
N LEU A 1118 -13.16 -6.42 31.82
CA LEU A 1118 -12.12 -5.44 32.16
C LEU A 1118 -12.70 -4.01 32.23
N GLU A 1119 -13.61 -3.63 31.31
CA GLU A 1119 -14.34 -2.36 31.38
C GLU A 1119 -15.22 -2.23 32.63
N GLU A 1120 -15.95 -3.28 32.99
CA GLU A 1120 -16.74 -3.35 34.23
C GLU A 1120 -15.85 -3.16 35.46
N LEU A 1121 -14.69 -3.84 35.49
CA LEU A 1121 -13.73 -3.81 36.59
C LEU A 1121 -13.19 -2.39 36.88
N VAL A 1122 -12.90 -1.59 35.85
CA VAL A 1122 -12.46 -0.18 35.97
C VAL A 1122 -13.60 0.86 35.88
N GLY A 1123 -14.85 0.42 35.95
CA GLY A 1123 -16.02 1.31 36.01
C GLY A 1123 -16.22 2.17 34.75
N ILE A 1124 -16.21 1.55 33.56
CA ILE A 1124 -16.47 2.21 32.26
C ILE A 1124 -17.95 2.14 31.83
N ALA A 1125 -18.75 1.24 32.40
CA ALA A 1125 -20.10 0.87 31.90
C ALA A 1125 -21.08 2.05 31.64
N GLU A 1126 -21.83 1.94 30.54
CA GLU A 1126 -22.58 3.01 29.88
C GLU A 1126 -23.72 3.66 30.69
N THR A 1127 -23.81 4.99 30.64
CA THR A 1127 -25.02 5.73 31.00
C THR A 1127 -25.96 5.87 29.80
N THR A 1128 -26.71 4.83 29.47
CA THR A 1128 -27.87 4.95 28.57
C THR A 1128 -29.08 5.52 29.32
N ARG A 1129 -29.45 6.77 29.00
CA ARG A 1129 -30.80 7.31 29.26
C ARG A 1129 -31.44 7.76 27.96
N THR A 1130 -32.69 7.36 27.80
CA THR A 1130 -33.48 7.43 26.58
C THR A 1130 -33.76 8.86 26.11
N ALA A 1131 -33.75 9.05 24.79
CA ALA A 1131 -34.22 10.29 24.17
C ALA A 1131 -35.74 10.42 24.33
N GLY A 1132 -36.21 11.64 24.66
CA GLY A 1132 -37.63 11.92 24.81
C GLY A 1132 -37.96 13.41 25.00
N ASN A 1133 -38.33 14.08 23.90
CA ASN A 1133 -39.17 15.28 23.81
C ASN A 1133 -39.15 16.34 24.94
N LYS A 1134 -38.55 17.52 24.69
CA LYS A 1134 -39.29 18.79 24.40
C LYS A 1134 -38.38 20.01 24.14
N THR A 1135 -39.03 21.09 23.72
CA THR A 1135 -38.57 22.35 23.08
C THR A 1135 -37.80 23.34 23.99
N PRO A 1136 -37.23 24.45 23.44
CA PRO A 1136 -36.02 25.09 23.98
C PRO A 1136 -36.27 26.29 24.91
N GLY A 1137 -35.20 26.72 25.60
CA GLY A 1137 -35.15 27.95 26.38
C GLY A 1137 -33.73 28.51 26.51
N LEU A 1138 -33.67 29.83 26.63
CA LEU A 1138 -32.53 30.73 26.91
C LEU A 1138 -31.72 30.27 28.16
N ASP A 1139 -30.49 30.71 28.47
CA ASP A 1139 -30.00 32.10 28.37
C ASP A 1139 -28.44 32.25 28.49
N HIS A 1140 -27.97 33.50 28.59
CA HIS A 1140 -26.60 34.02 28.51
C HIS A 1140 -25.51 33.59 29.53
N ASN A 1141 -24.25 33.84 29.10
CA ASN A 1141 -23.05 34.27 29.87
C ASN A 1141 -22.18 33.27 30.66
N GLY A 1142 -20.86 33.29 30.35
CA GLY A 1142 -19.94 33.93 31.30
C GLY A 1142 -18.78 33.15 31.94
N LYS A 1143 -17.66 32.98 31.20
CA LYS A 1143 -16.24 33.09 31.66
C LYS A 1143 -15.63 32.17 32.76
N ASN A 1144 -14.32 31.95 32.56
CA ASN A 1144 -13.25 31.64 33.54
C ASN A 1144 -13.01 30.19 34.03
N GLY A 1145 -11.79 29.70 33.74
CA GLY A 1145 -10.89 29.26 34.82
C GLY A 1145 -10.50 27.76 34.84
N PRO A 1146 -9.22 27.40 35.03
CA PRO A 1146 -8.75 26.01 35.05
C PRO A 1146 -8.49 25.43 36.47
N LYS A 1147 -8.24 24.11 36.49
CA LYS A 1147 -7.70 23.22 37.56
C LYS A 1147 -8.72 22.35 38.31
N ASN A 1148 -8.59 21.02 38.18
CA ASN A 1148 -8.04 20.19 39.27
C ASN A 1148 -7.75 18.74 38.84
N ARG A 1149 -6.71 18.14 39.43
CA ARG A 1149 -6.39 16.70 39.34
C ARG A 1149 -7.01 15.96 40.54
N GLY A 1150 -7.22 14.65 40.43
CA GLY A 1150 -7.27 13.75 41.59
C GLY A 1150 -8.63 13.50 42.28
N ILE A 1151 -9.71 13.21 41.54
CA ILE A 1151 -10.97 12.69 42.13
C ILE A 1151 -11.52 11.51 41.30
N GLY A 1152 -10.80 10.38 41.34
CA GLY A 1152 -11.27 9.10 40.78
C GLY A 1152 -11.88 8.18 41.85
N ARG A 1153 -11.02 7.66 42.74
CA ARG A 1153 -11.35 6.59 43.71
C ARG A 1153 -12.39 6.95 44.79
N ILE A 1154 -12.61 8.23 45.10
CA ILE A 1154 -13.57 8.65 46.17
C ILE A 1154 -15.02 8.76 45.66
N ARG A 1155 -15.24 8.88 44.35
CA ARG A 1155 -16.53 9.39 43.81
C ARG A 1155 -17.69 8.39 43.84
N ILE A 1156 -17.42 7.10 44.10
CA ILE A 1156 -18.44 6.04 44.15
C ILE A 1156 -19.02 5.86 45.58
N LEU A 1157 -18.24 6.12 46.64
CA LEU A 1157 -18.73 6.02 48.03
C LEU A 1157 -19.85 7.04 48.33
N LEU A 1158 -19.68 8.28 47.86
CA LEU A 1158 -20.66 9.35 48.06
C LEU A 1158 -21.96 9.16 47.27
N GLY A 1159 -21.97 8.29 46.25
CA GLY A 1159 -23.18 7.95 45.49
C GLY A 1159 -24.19 7.08 46.27
N ARG A 1160 -23.74 6.33 47.28
CA ARG A 1160 -24.62 5.47 48.09
C ARG A 1160 -25.20 6.17 49.33
N LEU A 1161 -24.48 7.13 49.94
CA LEU A 1161 -24.98 7.88 51.11
C LEU A 1161 -26.14 8.84 50.77
N GLY A 1162 -26.17 9.40 49.55
CA GLY A 1162 -27.20 10.36 49.13
C GLY A 1162 -28.61 9.79 48.92
N LYS A 1163 -28.79 8.46 48.92
CA LYS A 1163 -30.10 7.81 48.76
C LYS A 1163 -30.75 7.42 50.08
N THR A 1164 -29.97 7.07 51.10
CA THR A 1164 -30.50 6.67 52.42
C THR A 1164 -30.98 7.88 53.23
N PHE A 1165 -30.32 9.04 53.08
CA PHE A 1165 -30.66 10.26 53.84
C PHE A 1165 -31.99 10.94 53.40
N ARG A 1166 -32.61 10.51 52.30
CA ARG A 1166 -33.89 11.06 51.81
C ARG A 1166 -35.14 10.27 52.23
N ILE A 1167 -34.97 9.21 53.00
CA ILE A 1167 -36.07 8.40 53.58
C ILE A 1167 -36.19 8.61 55.10
N LEU A 1168 -35.22 9.31 55.73
CA LEU A 1168 -35.15 9.57 57.18
C LEU A 1168 -35.41 11.04 57.58
N VAL A 1169 -35.85 11.88 56.64
CA VAL A 1169 -36.33 13.26 56.90
C VAL A 1169 -37.64 13.50 56.12
N LYS A 1170 -38.56 12.55 56.28
CA LYS A 1170 -39.98 12.63 55.93
C LYS A 1170 -40.77 11.74 56.91
#